data_AF-A0A0R0FC81-F1
#
_entry.id   AF-A0A0R0FC81-F1
#
_cell.length_a   1.000
_cell.length_b   1.000
_cell.length_c   1.000
_cell.angle_alpha   90.00
_cell.angle_beta   90.00
_cell.angle_gamma   90.00
#
_symmetry.space_group_name_H-M   'P 1'
#
loop_
_entity.id
_entity.type
_entity.pdbx_description
1 polymer ?
#
loop_
_entity_poly.entity_id
_entity_poly.type
_entity_poly.pdbx_seq_one_letter_code
_entity_poly.pdbx_strand_id
1 'polypeptide(L)'
;MHNHHDMIMLMWSINRITMPWKSFKLIFLCIFVCFFFNFATTTKAQDADPLIIGQICSANRTTANSAYEKNLNTLLSSLSSNANATLFYNNTVLGSTNSSDTVYGLFMCRGDVPSQLCARCVVNATERLSSDPECSLSIKGVIWYDECMVRYSNVTFFSTVDTRPSYYMWNLANISSNPENFNNLLASTFRKTAEEAANSGNRYSTKQANLSEFQTLYCLAQCTQDLSPQHCRDCLDSAESKIQICCDGKQGGRVFFPSCNIRYQLYPFYRNLTYEASEALVPETKYPERDSEYSEDPGYIYHNCSTNQNVNDTAFQSDRKTLFSDLSSNATSGDRYSVKAGTLRGLFRCRGDLSRYLCGQCVQNATEKILSECGWATDVTIWYNHCWLRYSNRSFTMETSPSYQKWNASNTNSVPFSEALTFISTRLSVVASETGDTSNKYQTVPLKLNDRQWLYILAQCTLDISNEDCSACLNDMIGVIPWARLGSVGGRMLYPSCILRFELFQFYNLSPTTPTNTSPSGNNSRTIIIILIPTFIVLGILSTLCFYLITRKARKNNKIILRENFGQESSTIESLQFNFATIEAATNNFSHENKIGRGGFGEVYKGILIDGRPIAVKRLSRNSKQGVEEFKNEVLLIAKLQHRNLVAFIGFCLDEQEKILIYEYVPNKSLDYFLFDTKLEKVLSWSDRHKIIGGIARGILYLHEHSRLKVIHRDLKPSNVLLDENMNPKISDFGLARIVEIDQQEGSTNRIIGTYGYMSPEYAMFGQFSDKSDVYSFGVMILEIISGKKNIGSYEPHRVADGLLNFVWRHWKDETPLNTLDPKLRDNYSNIEVIKCIRIGLLCVQENPDARPTMLTIVSYLSSHSIELPSPQEPTFFLYHRMDPTVAHESSSRQSTNNSIPSSINEMSISKFYPR
;
A
#
# COMPACT_ATOMS: atom_id res chain seq x y z
N MET A 1 -24.20 -38.95 18.71
CA MET A 1 -25.03 -39.63 17.69
C MET A 1 -26.48 -39.14 17.60
N HIS A 2 -26.98 -38.27 18.49
CA HIS A 2 -28.40 -37.85 18.47
C HIS A 2 -28.74 -36.55 17.70
N ASN A 3 -27.77 -35.81 17.15
CA ASN A 3 -28.10 -34.57 16.40
C ASN A 3 -28.26 -34.77 14.88
N HIS A 4 -28.11 -35.98 14.35
CA HIS A 4 -28.30 -36.25 12.91
C HIS A 4 -29.73 -36.66 12.54
N HIS A 5 -30.57 -37.04 13.51
CA HIS A 5 -31.91 -37.56 13.23
C HIS A 5 -32.93 -36.45 12.89
N ASP A 6 -32.80 -35.27 13.49
CA ASP A 6 -33.74 -34.17 13.29
C ASP A 6 -33.64 -33.53 11.89
N MET A 7 -32.44 -33.51 11.30
CA MET A 7 -32.25 -32.98 9.94
C MET A 7 -32.89 -33.88 8.86
N ILE A 8 -32.91 -35.19 9.07
CA ILE A 8 -33.49 -36.14 8.10
C ILE A 8 -35.02 -36.09 8.14
N MET A 9 -35.62 -35.89 9.32
CA MET A 9 -37.08 -35.73 9.46
C MET A 9 -37.59 -34.45 8.78
N LEU A 10 -36.84 -33.35 8.84
CA LEU A 10 -37.20 -32.10 8.17
C LEU A 10 -37.19 -32.23 6.64
N MET A 11 -36.35 -33.10 6.08
CA MET A 11 -36.30 -33.33 4.63
C MET A 11 -37.48 -34.15 4.09
N TRP A 12 -38.14 -34.96 4.92
CA TRP A 12 -39.31 -35.75 4.48
C TRP A 12 -40.61 -34.94 4.41
N SER A 13 -40.69 -33.79 5.07
CA SER A 13 -41.93 -32.97 5.10
C SER A 13 -42.15 -32.08 3.88
N ILE A 14 -41.16 -31.91 2.99
CA ILE A 14 -41.29 -31.04 1.80
C ILE A 14 -41.53 -31.91 0.56
N ASN A 15 -42.59 -32.72 0.62
CA ASN A 15 -43.05 -33.60 -0.46
C ASN A 15 -44.38 -33.08 -1.03
N ARG A 16 -44.43 -31.81 -1.46
CA ARG A 16 -45.55 -31.26 -2.27
C ARG A 16 -45.09 -30.08 -3.14
N ILE A 17 -44.17 -30.30 -4.08
CA ILE A 17 -44.17 -29.49 -5.31
C ILE A 17 -43.91 -30.43 -6.49
N THR A 18 -44.93 -30.59 -7.32
CA THR A 18 -44.93 -31.36 -8.57
C THR A 18 -44.12 -30.62 -9.64
N MET A 19 -42.86 -31.01 -9.82
CA MET A 19 -42.09 -30.70 -11.03
C MET A 19 -41.30 -31.95 -11.47
N PRO A 20 -41.12 -32.19 -12.79
CA PRO A 20 -40.80 -33.52 -13.30
C PRO A 20 -39.40 -34.00 -12.90
N TRP A 21 -39.35 -35.20 -12.31
CA TRP A 21 -38.20 -35.89 -11.69
C TRP A 21 -36.90 -35.98 -12.51
N LYS A 22 -36.93 -35.79 -13.82
CA LYS A 22 -35.71 -35.88 -14.66
C LYS A 22 -34.82 -34.64 -14.55
N SER A 23 -35.37 -33.46 -14.34
CA SER A 23 -34.59 -32.21 -14.25
C SER A 23 -33.86 -32.06 -12.90
N PHE A 24 -34.37 -32.71 -11.85
CA PHE A 24 -33.84 -32.54 -10.48
C PHE A 24 -32.47 -33.22 -10.28
N LYS A 25 -32.23 -34.38 -10.88
CA LYS A 25 -30.92 -35.07 -10.77
C LYS A 25 -29.78 -34.28 -11.41
N LEU A 26 -30.03 -33.61 -12.53
CA LEU A 26 -29.00 -32.87 -13.25
C LEU A 26 -28.59 -31.60 -12.50
N ILE A 27 -29.57 -30.87 -11.95
CA ILE A 27 -29.31 -29.64 -11.18
C ILE A 27 -28.56 -29.95 -9.88
N PHE A 28 -28.94 -31.01 -9.17
CA PHE A 28 -28.27 -31.39 -7.92
C PHE A 28 -26.83 -31.89 -8.16
N LEU A 29 -26.60 -32.65 -9.24
CA LEU A 29 -25.25 -33.05 -9.65
C LEU A 29 -24.38 -31.83 -9.99
N CYS A 30 -24.93 -30.85 -10.72
CA CYS A 30 -24.23 -29.61 -11.02
C CYS A 30 -23.90 -28.79 -9.76
N ILE A 31 -24.83 -28.67 -8.81
CA ILE A 31 -24.59 -27.95 -7.54
C ILE A 31 -23.51 -28.66 -6.71
N PHE A 32 -23.54 -30.00 -6.65
CA PHE A 32 -22.56 -30.77 -5.89
C PHE A 32 -21.16 -30.68 -6.50
N VAL A 33 -21.05 -30.76 -7.84
CA VAL A 33 -19.79 -30.54 -8.57
C VAL A 33 -19.29 -29.11 -8.36
N CYS A 34 -20.17 -28.10 -8.44
CA CYS A 34 -19.81 -26.71 -8.16
C CYS A 34 -19.34 -26.50 -6.71
N PHE A 35 -19.96 -27.14 -5.73
CA PHE A 35 -19.52 -27.02 -4.32
C PHE A 35 -18.13 -27.62 -4.09
N PHE A 36 -17.84 -28.77 -4.69
CA PHE A 36 -16.51 -29.39 -4.62
C PHE A 36 -15.43 -28.55 -5.32
N PHE A 37 -15.74 -27.97 -6.48
CA PHE A 37 -14.79 -27.08 -7.17
C PHE A 37 -14.56 -25.75 -6.44
N ASN A 38 -15.54 -25.22 -5.70
CA ASN A 38 -15.39 -23.97 -4.94
C ASN A 38 -14.69 -24.15 -3.58
N PHE A 39 -14.74 -25.33 -2.94
CA PHE A 39 -14.06 -25.57 -1.67
C PHE A 39 -12.61 -26.06 -1.81
N ALA A 40 -12.17 -26.48 -3.00
CA ALA A 40 -10.79 -26.93 -3.20
C ALA A 40 -9.75 -25.79 -3.23
N THR A 41 -10.17 -24.52 -3.30
CA THR A 41 -9.27 -23.38 -3.09
C THR A 41 -9.15 -23.09 -1.60
N THR A 42 -8.45 -23.98 -0.89
CA THR A 42 -7.71 -23.52 0.29
C THR A 42 -6.77 -22.41 -0.18
N THR A 43 -6.86 -21.25 0.45
CA THR A 43 -5.92 -20.15 0.27
C THR A 43 -4.54 -20.63 0.69
N LYS A 44 -3.82 -21.31 -0.21
CA LYS A 44 -2.37 -21.44 -0.12
C LYS A 44 -1.86 -20.01 -0.03
N ALA A 45 -1.08 -19.72 1.00
CA ALA A 45 -0.29 -18.49 1.06
C ALA A 45 0.33 -18.26 -0.33
N GLN A 46 0.29 -17.02 -0.83
CA GLN A 46 0.94 -16.63 -2.08
C GLN A 46 2.46 -16.74 -1.93
N ASP A 47 2.98 -17.95 -1.78
CA ASP A 47 4.33 -18.22 -2.20
C ASP A 47 4.29 -18.14 -3.72
N ALA A 48 5.00 -17.15 -4.29
CA ALA A 48 5.14 -17.01 -5.73
C ALA A 48 5.48 -18.38 -6.37
N ASP A 49 4.85 -18.67 -7.51
CA ASP A 49 5.18 -19.87 -8.27
C ASP A 49 6.70 -19.92 -8.54
N PRO A 50 7.34 -21.09 -8.42
CA PRO A 50 8.74 -21.27 -8.76
C PRO A 50 9.07 -20.65 -10.12
N LEU A 51 10.05 -19.75 -10.18
CA LEU A 51 10.44 -19.06 -11.40
C LEU A 51 11.43 -19.93 -12.18
N ILE A 52 11.12 -20.24 -13.43
CA ILE A 52 12.02 -20.98 -14.32
C ILE A 52 13.24 -20.12 -14.65
N ILE A 53 14.44 -20.68 -14.48
CA ILE A 53 15.71 -20.03 -14.85
C ILE A 53 16.08 -20.36 -16.29
N GLY A 54 15.91 -21.63 -16.67
CA GLY A 54 16.23 -22.09 -18.02
C GLY A 54 15.79 -23.51 -18.26
N GLN A 55 15.61 -23.85 -19.53
CA GLN A 55 15.24 -25.18 -19.98
C GLN A 55 15.95 -25.45 -21.31
N ILE A 56 16.57 -26.63 -21.43
CA ILE A 56 17.25 -27.03 -22.64
C ILE A 56 16.87 -28.47 -22.95
N CYS A 57 16.24 -28.65 -24.11
CA CYS A 57 15.83 -29.95 -24.64
C CYS A 57 16.52 -30.21 -25.97
N SER A 58 16.89 -31.47 -26.20
CA SER A 58 17.57 -31.90 -27.42
C SER A 58 16.68 -31.76 -28.65
N ALA A 59 17.26 -31.32 -29.77
CA ALA A 59 16.57 -31.29 -31.07
C ALA A 59 16.26 -32.71 -31.61
N ASN A 60 16.98 -33.74 -31.14
CA ASN A 60 16.64 -35.13 -31.43
C ASN A 60 15.39 -35.55 -30.65
N ARG A 61 14.36 -36.00 -31.38
CA ARG A 61 13.03 -36.30 -30.84
C ARG A 61 12.61 -37.74 -31.12
N THR A 62 11.83 -38.31 -30.22
CA THR A 62 11.04 -39.52 -30.45
C THR A 62 9.74 -39.21 -31.20
N THR A 63 9.05 -40.24 -31.67
CA THR A 63 7.69 -40.10 -32.24
C THR A 63 6.64 -40.03 -31.13
N ALA A 64 5.53 -39.33 -31.42
CA ALA A 64 4.38 -39.29 -30.53
C ALA A 64 3.78 -40.69 -30.32
N ASN A 65 3.28 -40.95 -29.11
CA ASN A 65 2.80 -42.23 -28.59
C ASN A 65 3.84 -43.37 -28.57
N SER A 66 5.13 -43.06 -28.73
CA SER A 66 6.21 -44.04 -28.62
C SER A 66 6.31 -44.66 -27.23
N ALA A 67 6.96 -45.83 -27.14
CA ALA A 67 7.28 -46.44 -25.84
C ALA A 67 8.17 -45.52 -25.00
N TYR A 68 9.16 -44.85 -25.62
CA TYR A 68 9.97 -43.84 -24.97
C TYR A 68 9.15 -42.71 -24.31
N GLU A 69 8.19 -42.11 -25.02
CA GLU A 69 7.35 -41.04 -24.46
C GLU A 69 6.53 -41.50 -23.25
N LYS A 70 5.96 -42.72 -23.32
CA LYS A 70 5.23 -43.32 -22.20
C LYS A 70 6.15 -43.56 -21.00
N ASN A 71 7.36 -44.04 -21.25
CA ASN A 71 8.36 -44.27 -20.22
C ASN A 71 8.85 -42.96 -19.61
N LEU A 72 9.01 -41.89 -20.41
CA LEU A 72 9.34 -40.55 -19.93
C LEU A 72 8.24 -40.00 -19.02
N ASN A 73 6.97 -40.08 -19.42
CA ASN A 73 5.85 -39.64 -18.57
C ASN A 73 5.75 -40.44 -17.26
N THR A 74 6.04 -41.74 -17.31
CA THR A 74 6.12 -42.60 -16.12
C THR A 74 7.27 -42.16 -15.21
N LEU A 75 8.44 -41.88 -15.77
CA LEU A 75 9.60 -41.38 -15.05
C LEU A 75 9.32 -40.03 -14.38
N LEU A 76 8.79 -39.05 -15.12
CA LEU A 76 8.48 -37.71 -14.61
C LEU A 76 7.45 -37.77 -13.47
N SER A 77 6.44 -38.63 -13.58
CA SER A 77 5.48 -38.91 -12.49
C SER A 77 6.15 -39.56 -11.27
N SER A 78 7.13 -40.43 -11.49
CA SER A 78 7.90 -41.05 -10.41
C SER A 78 8.80 -40.04 -9.69
N LEU A 79 9.43 -39.11 -10.43
CA LEU A 79 10.26 -38.06 -9.85
C LEU A 79 9.42 -37.11 -8.99
N SER A 80 8.28 -36.64 -9.50
CA SER A 80 7.41 -35.71 -8.76
C SER A 80 6.79 -36.33 -7.50
N SER A 81 6.38 -37.60 -7.56
CA SER A 81 5.82 -38.31 -6.39
C SER A 81 6.83 -38.55 -5.26
N ASN A 82 8.12 -38.68 -5.57
CA ASN A 82 9.17 -38.89 -4.56
C ASN A 82 9.74 -37.58 -3.97
N ALA A 83 9.43 -36.42 -4.56
CA ALA A 83 10.01 -35.13 -4.15
C ALA A 83 9.56 -34.62 -2.77
N ASN A 84 8.53 -35.21 -2.17
CA ASN A 84 8.14 -34.92 -0.78
C ASN A 84 9.08 -35.58 0.25
N ALA A 85 9.74 -36.69 -0.10
CA ALA A 85 10.51 -37.50 0.84
C ALA A 85 12.00 -37.16 0.86
N THR A 86 12.55 -36.69 -0.27
CA THR A 86 13.99 -36.46 -0.43
C THR A 86 14.26 -35.19 -1.24
N LEU A 87 15.44 -34.59 -1.04
CA LEU A 87 15.93 -33.47 -1.85
C LEU A 87 16.67 -33.91 -3.13
N PHE A 88 16.89 -35.22 -3.27
CA PHE A 88 17.52 -35.82 -4.44
C PHE A 88 16.94 -37.22 -4.63
N TYR A 89 16.61 -37.55 -5.88
CA TYR A 89 16.11 -38.87 -6.24
C TYR A 89 16.43 -39.12 -7.71
N ASN A 90 16.86 -40.34 -8.02
CA ASN A 90 17.06 -40.81 -9.38
C ASN A 90 16.20 -42.06 -9.63
N ASN A 91 15.78 -42.26 -10.86
CA ASN A 91 15.03 -43.44 -11.26
C ASN A 91 15.31 -43.79 -12.73
N THR A 92 15.05 -45.05 -13.08
CA THR A 92 15.16 -45.57 -14.43
C THR A 92 13.90 -46.35 -14.78
N VAL A 93 13.30 -46.01 -15.91
CA VAL A 93 12.19 -46.77 -16.49
C VAL A 93 12.76 -47.57 -17.66
N LEU A 94 12.83 -48.90 -17.51
CA LEU A 94 13.39 -49.80 -18.51
C LEU A 94 12.46 -49.96 -19.71
N GLY A 95 13.03 -49.96 -20.92
CA GLY A 95 12.31 -50.34 -22.13
C GLY A 95 12.07 -51.85 -22.19
N SER A 96 10.80 -52.28 -22.31
CA SER A 96 10.43 -53.70 -22.26
C SER A 96 10.94 -54.52 -23.45
N THR A 97 11.09 -53.91 -24.63
CA THR A 97 11.43 -54.58 -25.89
C THR A 97 12.70 -54.04 -26.53
N ASN A 98 13.00 -52.75 -26.35
CA ASN A 98 14.17 -52.10 -26.90
C ASN A 98 14.87 -51.26 -25.83
N SER A 99 16.18 -51.44 -25.68
CA SER A 99 17.00 -50.66 -24.75
C SER A 99 16.95 -49.15 -25.02
N SER A 100 16.70 -48.74 -26.28
CA SER A 100 16.56 -47.32 -26.64
C SER A 100 15.32 -46.63 -26.05
N ASP A 101 14.33 -47.39 -25.58
CA ASP A 101 13.13 -46.87 -24.91
C ASP A 101 13.37 -46.67 -23.39
N THR A 102 14.56 -47.02 -22.88
CA THR A 102 14.91 -46.80 -21.48
C THR A 102 15.13 -45.32 -21.21
N VAL A 103 14.56 -44.82 -20.10
CA VAL A 103 14.68 -43.41 -19.71
C VAL A 103 15.27 -43.32 -18.31
N TYR A 104 16.32 -42.52 -18.18
CA TYR A 104 17.00 -42.21 -16.93
C TYR A 104 16.62 -40.79 -16.51
N GLY A 105 16.35 -40.57 -15.24
CA GLY A 105 16.07 -39.23 -14.73
C GLY A 105 16.43 -39.05 -13.29
N LEU A 106 16.63 -37.79 -12.90
CA LEU A 106 16.78 -37.39 -11.51
C LEU A 106 16.18 -36.00 -11.29
N PHE A 107 15.91 -35.69 -10.02
CA PHE A 107 15.78 -34.32 -9.57
C PHE A 107 16.80 -34.02 -8.46
N MET A 108 17.16 -32.75 -8.35
CA MET A 108 17.98 -32.22 -7.27
C MET A 108 17.42 -30.88 -6.81
N CYS A 109 17.03 -30.80 -5.55
CA CYS A 109 16.66 -29.56 -4.89
C CYS A 109 17.88 -28.93 -4.21
N ARG A 110 17.85 -27.61 -4.08
CA ARG A 110 18.89 -26.86 -3.39
C ARG A 110 18.91 -27.24 -1.90
N GLY A 111 20.10 -27.36 -1.31
CA GLY A 111 20.26 -27.95 0.03
C GLY A 111 19.59 -27.20 1.18
N ASP A 112 19.25 -25.91 1.00
CA ASP A 112 18.51 -25.07 1.97
C ASP A 112 16.99 -25.03 1.74
N VAL A 113 16.47 -25.77 0.75
CA VAL A 113 15.05 -25.77 0.39
C VAL A 113 14.28 -26.80 1.23
N PRO A 114 13.21 -26.40 1.96
CA PRO A 114 12.31 -27.33 2.63
C PRO A 114 11.67 -28.34 1.69
N SER A 115 11.41 -29.57 2.16
CA SER A 115 10.87 -30.67 1.34
C SER A 115 9.56 -30.31 0.63
N GLN A 116 8.67 -29.56 1.28
CA GLN A 116 7.42 -29.11 0.67
C GLN A 116 7.63 -28.17 -0.52
N LEU A 117 8.58 -27.23 -0.41
CA LEU A 117 8.93 -26.31 -1.49
C LEU A 117 9.68 -27.04 -2.61
N CYS A 118 10.56 -27.98 -2.26
CA CYS A 118 11.21 -28.88 -3.20
C CYS A 118 10.17 -29.67 -4.01
N ALA A 119 9.21 -30.32 -3.35
CA ALA A 119 8.16 -31.08 -3.99
C ALA A 119 7.34 -30.25 -4.99
N ARG A 120 6.92 -29.03 -4.59
CA ARG A 120 6.22 -28.12 -5.49
C ARG A 120 7.07 -27.75 -6.70
N CYS A 121 8.35 -27.44 -6.51
CA CYS A 121 9.26 -27.13 -7.60
C CYS A 121 9.41 -28.31 -8.58
N VAL A 122 9.60 -29.53 -8.07
CA VAL A 122 9.76 -30.72 -8.91
C VAL A 122 8.47 -31.05 -9.66
N VAL A 123 7.30 -30.91 -9.03
CA VAL A 123 5.99 -31.04 -9.70
C VAL A 123 5.92 -30.06 -10.88
N ASN A 124 6.13 -28.77 -10.64
CA ASN A 124 6.09 -27.75 -11.70
C ASN A 124 7.10 -28.03 -12.82
N ALA A 125 8.31 -28.48 -12.46
CA ALA A 125 9.35 -28.82 -13.42
C ALA A 125 8.96 -30.02 -14.29
N THR A 126 8.46 -31.09 -13.68
CA THR A 126 8.01 -32.30 -14.40
C THR A 126 6.80 -32.03 -15.29
N GLU A 127 5.82 -31.27 -14.81
CA GLU A 127 4.65 -30.85 -15.59
C GLU A 127 5.06 -29.99 -16.79
N ARG A 128 6.01 -29.06 -16.61
CA ARG A 128 6.54 -28.24 -17.70
C ARG A 128 7.25 -29.10 -18.75
N LEU A 129 8.11 -30.03 -18.33
CA LEU A 129 8.81 -30.94 -19.25
C LEU A 129 7.84 -31.86 -20.01
N SER A 130 6.77 -32.32 -19.38
CA SER A 130 5.72 -33.13 -20.02
C SER A 130 4.81 -32.34 -20.96
N SER A 131 4.56 -31.06 -20.68
CA SER A 131 3.62 -30.23 -21.45
C SER A 131 4.28 -29.39 -22.55
N ASP A 132 5.57 -29.08 -22.44
CA ASP A 132 6.30 -28.32 -23.46
C ASP A 132 6.53 -29.17 -24.72
N PRO A 133 6.02 -28.75 -25.91
CA PRO A 133 6.21 -29.48 -27.17
C PRO A 133 7.68 -29.71 -27.57
N GLU A 134 8.62 -28.89 -27.08
CA GLU A 134 10.05 -29.07 -27.35
C GLU A 134 10.67 -30.18 -26.49
N CYS A 135 10.13 -30.43 -25.30
CA CYS A 135 10.70 -31.38 -24.34
C CYS A 135 9.95 -32.70 -24.26
N SER A 136 8.62 -32.69 -24.38
CA SER A 136 7.78 -33.88 -24.24
C SER A 136 8.18 -35.02 -25.18
N LEU A 137 8.68 -34.68 -26.37
CA LEU A 137 9.20 -35.63 -27.36
C LEU A 137 10.73 -35.67 -27.45
N SER A 138 11.46 -34.86 -26.68
CA SER A 138 12.92 -34.85 -26.74
C SER A 138 13.53 -36.08 -26.06
N ILE A 139 14.65 -36.58 -26.58
CA ILE A 139 15.35 -37.74 -25.98
C ILE A 139 16.21 -37.40 -24.75
N LYS A 140 16.41 -36.11 -24.46
CA LYS A 140 17.06 -35.62 -23.25
C LYS A 140 16.68 -34.18 -23.00
N GLY A 141 16.50 -33.83 -21.74
CA GLY A 141 16.15 -32.48 -21.33
C GLY A 141 16.61 -32.19 -19.91
N VAL A 142 16.81 -30.91 -19.65
CA VAL A 142 17.11 -30.39 -18.31
C VAL A 142 16.38 -29.07 -18.12
N ILE A 143 15.82 -28.88 -16.93
CA ILE A 143 15.13 -27.67 -16.50
C ILE A 143 15.68 -27.23 -15.14
N TRP A 144 15.94 -25.94 -15.00
CA TRP A 144 16.44 -25.32 -13.77
C TRP A 144 15.45 -24.28 -13.25
N TYR A 145 15.14 -24.37 -11.97
CA TYR A 145 14.47 -23.37 -11.15
C TYR A 145 15.46 -22.88 -10.07
N ASP A 146 15.08 -21.86 -9.30
CA ASP A 146 15.92 -21.39 -8.18
C ASP A 146 16.02 -22.45 -7.06
N GLU A 147 14.95 -23.24 -6.89
CA GLU A 147 14.82 -24.24 -5.83
C GLU A 147 15.21 -25.66 -6.26
N CYS A 148 15.06 -26.01 -7.55
CA CYS A 148 15.29 -27.37 -8.01
C CYS A 148 15.73 -27.47 -9.48
N MET A 149 16.26 -28.63 -9.84
CA MET A 149 16.60 -29.04 -11.20
C MET A 149 16.01 -30.42 -11.47
N VAL A 150 15.49 -30.63 -12.69
CA VAL A 150 15.05 -31.95 -13.17
C VAL A 150 15.73 -32.24 -14.50
N ARG A 151 16.27 -33.45 -14.64
CA ARG A 151 16.98 -33.91 -15.84
C ARG A 151 16.53 -35.30 -16.23
N TYR A 152 16.40 -35.55 -17.53
CA TYR A 152 16.21 -36.88 -18.10
C TYR A 152 17.02 -37.10 -19.39
N SER A 153 17.26 -38.37 -19.73
CA SER A 153 17.94 -38.78 -20.96
C SER A 153 17.64 -40.24 -21.32
N ASN A 154 17.80 -40.58 -22.60
CA ASN A 154 17.85 -41.96 -23.11
C ASN A 154 19.20 -42.68 -22.87
N VAL A 155 20.21 -41.98 -22.35
CA VAL A 155 21.52 -42.53 -21.99
C VAL A 155 21.73 -42.34 -20.49
N THR A 156 22.35 -43.32 -19.83
CA THR A 156 22.71 -43.20 -18.41
C THR A 156 23.70 -42.05 -18.21
N PHE A 157 23.45 -41.22 -17.20
CA PHE A 157 24.33 -40.10 -16.82
C PHE A 157 24.62 -40.08 -15.31
N PHE A 158 24.16 -41.08 -14.57
CA PHE A 158 24.39 -41.14 -13.13
C PHE A 158 25.89 -41.28 -12.82
N SER A 159 26.32 -40.65 -11.73
CA SER A 159 27.71 -40.65 -11.23
C SER A 159 28.76 -40.16 -12.25
N THR A 160 28.32 -39.55 -13.36
CA THR A 160 29.17 -39.07 -14.45
C THR A 160 29.10 -37.55 -14.54
N VAL A 161 30.25 -36.88 -14.55
CA VAL A 161 30.32 -35.42 -14.66
C VAL A 161 29.90 -35.00 -16.06
N ASP A 162 28.92 -34.11 -16.11
CA ASP A 162 28.48 -33.45 -17.33
C ASP A 162 28.33 -31.95 -17.08
N THR A 163 29.01 -31.16 -17.91
CA THR A 163 28.98 -29.70 -17.92
C THR A 163 28.18 -29.15 -19.11
N ARG A 164 27.53 -30.00 -19.92
CA ARG A 164 26.75 -29.59 -21.09
C ARG A 164 25.34 -30.23 -21.13
N PRO A 165 24.29 -29.46 -21.45
CA PRO A 165 24.33 -28.06 -21.80
C PRO A 165 24.61 -27.18 -20.58
N SER A 166 25.32 -26.06 -20.78
CA SER A 166 25.60 -25.09 -19.72
C SER A 166 24.69 -23.88 -19.87
N TYR A 167 24.16 -23.39 -18.76
CA TYR A 167 23.45 -22.11 -18.69
C TYR A 167 24.13 -21.22 -17.66
N TYR A 168 24.24 -19.92 -17.93
CA TYR A 168 24.87 -18.98 -17.00
C TYR A 168 24.18 -17.62 -17.09
N MET A 169 24.21 -16.89 -15.97
CA MET A 169 23.61 -15.57 -15.83
C MET A 169 24.41 -14.74 -14.84
N TRP A 170 24.34 -13.42 -14.96
CA TRP A 170 25.08 -12.49 -14.11
C TRP A 170 24.24 -11.30 -13.69
N ASN A 171 24.65 -10.65 -12.61
CA ASN A 171 24.10 -9.37 -12.18
C ASN A 171 24.56 -8.29 -13.17
N LEU A 172 23.65 -7.42 -13.60
CA LEU A 172 23.99 -6.33 -14.53
C LEU A 172 24.88 -5.26 -13.86
N ALA A 173 24.84 -5.15 -12.53
CA ALA A 173 25.72 -4.27 -11.77
C ALA A 173 27.17 -4.79 -11.71
N ASN A 174 28.11 -3.87 -11.91
CA ASN A 174 29.54 -4.10 -11.76
C ASN A 174 30.01 -3.77 -10.35
N ILE A 175 31.14 -4.36 -9.94
CA ILE A 175 31.86 -3.93 -8.75
C ILE A 175 32.47 -2.56 -9.01
N SER A 176 32.00 -1.55 -8.27
CA SER A 176 32.40 -0.15 -8.45
C SER A 176 33.80 0.16 -7.91
N SER A 177 34.20 -0.53 -6.83
CA SER A 177 35.49 -0.32 -6.17
C SER A 177 36.31 -1.62 -6.14
N ASN A 178 37.45 -1.60 -6.84
CA ASN A 178 38.46 -2.67 -6.88
C ASN A 178 37.95 -4.07 -7.30
N PRO A 179 37.61 -4.26 -8.60
CA PRO A 179 37.19 -5.56 -9.15
C PRO A 179 38.19 -6.69 -8.94
N GLU A 180 39.50 -6.41 -8.94
CA GLU A 180 40.55 -7.41 -8.75
C GLU A 180 40.53 -8.02 -7.34
N ASN A 181 40.46 -7.17 -6.31
CA ASN A 181 40.33 -7.64 -4.93
C ASN A 181 39.04 -8.44 -4.72
N PHE A 182 37.94 -7.99 -5.33
CA PHE A 182 36.68 -8.73 -5.32
C PHE A 182 36.83 -10.11 -5.96
N ASN A 183 37.40 -10.21 -7.16
CA ASN A 183 37.60 -11.47 -7.86
C ASN A 183 38.49 -12.44 -7.06
N ASN A 184 39.55 -11.94 -6.40
CA ASN A 184 40.40 -12.74 -5.53
C ASN A 184 39.65 -13.27 -4.29
N LEU A 185 38.84 -12.42 -3.65
CA LEU A 185 37.98 -12.82 -2.54
C LEU A 185 36.96 -13.86 -2.99
N LEU A 186 36.36 -13.67 -4.17
CA LEU A 186 35.38 -14.57 -4.76
C LEU A 186 35.99 -15.95 -5.03
N ALA A 187 37.11 -16.02 -5.75
CA ALA A 187 37.79 -17.27 -6.06
C ALA A 187 38.20 -18.03 -4.79
N SER A 188 38.80 -17.33 -3.82
CA SER A 188 39.20 -17.96 -2.56
C SER A 188 38.02 -18.47 -1.72
N THR A 189 36.88 -17.78 -1.76
CA THR A 189 35.65 -18.18 -1.07
C THR A 189 34.97 -19.35 -1.78
N PHE A 190 34.90 -19.32 -3.11
CA PHE A 190 34.37 -20.44 -3.90
C PHE A 190 35.19 -21.70 -3.73
N ARG A 191 36.53 -21.62 -3.76
CA ARG A 191 37.40 -22.77 -3.53
C ARG A 191 37.06 -23.50 -2.22
N LYS A 192 36.85 -22.73 -1.13
CA LYS A 192 36.46 -23.26 0.19
C LYS A 192 35.02 -23.81 0.19
N THR A 193 34.10 -23.13 -0.49
CA THR A 193 32.68 -23.55 -0.59
C THR A 193 32.56 -24.85 -1.38
N ALA A 194 33.29 -24.97 -2.49
CA ALA A 194 33.33 -26.16 -3.32
C ALA A 194 33.98 -27.36 -2.62
N GLU A 195 35.03 -27.12 -1.82
CA GLU A 195 35.69 -28.16 -1.02
C GLU A 195 34.74 -28.75 0.02
N GLU A 196 33.99 -27.91 0.71
CA GLU A 196 33.01 -28.35 1.69
C GLU A 196 31.80 -29.02 1.01
N ALA A 197 31.29 -28.48 -0.10
CA ALA A 197 30.20 -29.09 -0.86
C ALA A 197 30.58 -30.48 -1.38
N ALA A 198 31.79 -30.66 -1.93
CA ALA A 198 32.24 -31.95 -2.42
C ALA A 198 32.30 -33.03 -1.32
N ASN A 199 32.62 -32.62 -0.10
CA ASN A 199 32.77 -33.52 1.05
C ASN A 199 31.50 -33.65 1.91
N SER A 200 30.46 -32.83 1.68
CA SER A 200 29.22 -32.87 2.45
C SER A 200 28.28 -34.00 1.98
N GLY A 201 27.47 -34.52 2.90
CA GLY A 201 26.56 -35.65 2.63
C GLY A 201 25.54 -35.38 1.52
N ASN A 202 25.02 -34.15 1.43
CA ASN A 202 24.05 -33.71 0.43
C ASN A 202 24.67 -32.97 -0.76
N ARG A 203 26.00 -32.97 -0.88
CA ARG A 203 26.79 -32.29 -1.91
C ARG A 203 26.51 -30.80 -2.05
N TYR A 204 26.22 -30.14 -0.94
CA TYR A 204 25.83 -28.73 -0.87
C TYR A 204 26.66 -28.00 0.20
N SER A 205 27.06 -26.76 -0.07
CA SER A 205 27.63 -25.86 0.93
C SER A 205 27.40 -24.40 0.56
N THR A 206 27.37 -23.54 1.59
CA THR A 206 27.32 -22.09 1.46
C THR A 206 28.38 -21.45 2.36
N LYS A 207 28.95 -20.34 1.90
CA LYS A 207 29.89 -19.53 2.70
C LYS A 207 29.64 -18.05 2.52
N GLN A 208 30.14 -17.29 3.49
CA GLN A 208 30.13 -15.84 3.48
C GLN A 208 31.55 -15.31 3.63
N ALA A 209 31.83 -14.16 3.02
CA ALA A 209 33.08 -13.45 3.21
C ALA A 209 32.82 -11.94 3.22
N ASN A 210 33.50 -11.20 4.10
CA ASN A 210 33.34 -9.75 4.15
C ASN A 210 34.19 -9.12 3.04
N LEU A 211 33.53 -8.41 2.12
CA LEU A 211 34.19 -7.60 1.10
C LEU A 211 34.63 -6.25 1.68
N SER A 212 33.74 -5.65 2.47
CA SER A 212 33.97 -4.42 3.21
C SER A 212 33.24 -4.51 4.55
N GLU A 213 33.26 -3.42 5.33
CA GLU A 213 32.49 -3.34 6.56
C GLU A 213 30.97 -3.49 6.34
N PHE A 214 30.48 -3.03 5.18
CA PHE A 214 29.05 -2.99 4.86
C PHE A 214 28.64 -3.96 3.77
N GLN A 215 29.58 -4.70 3.15
CA GLN A 215 29.26 -5.63 2.07
C GLN A 215 29.74 -7.03 2.39
N THR A 216 28.85 -7.99 2.17
CA THR A 216 29.09 -9.41 2.40
C THR A 216 28.89 -10.16 1.10
N LEU A 217 29.89 -10.95 0.72
CA LEU A 217 29.83 -11.90 -0.37
C LEU A 217 29.16 -13.19 0.12
N TYR A 218 28.14 -13.64 -0.59
CA TYR A 218 27.44 -14.90 -0.35
C TYR A 218 27.73 -15.87 -1.48
N CYS A 219 28.30 -17.04 -1.17
CA CYS A 219 28.62 -18.09 -2.13
C CYS A 219 27.82 -19.36 -1.83
N LEU A 220 27.44 -20.07 -2.89
CA LEU A 220 26.79 -21.38 -2.86
C LEU A 220 27.42 -22.28 -3.91
N ALA A 221 27.69 -23.53 -3.53
CA ALA A 221 28.13 -24.58 -4.44
C ALA A 221 27.35 -25.87 -4.19
N GLN A 222 26.91 -26.53 -5.25
CA GLN A 222 26.17 -27.78 -5.15
C GLN A 222 26.44 -28.72 -6.32
N CYS A 223 26.54 -30.02 -6.05
CA CYS A 223 26.58 -31.10 -7.05
C CYS A 223 25.41 -32.07 -6.87
N THR A 224 25.15 -32.89 -7.89
CA THR A 224 24.25 -34.03 -7.75
C THR A 224 24.84 -35.06 -6.77
N GLN A 225 23.96 -35.67 -5.94
CA GLN A 225 24.40 -36.49 -4.80
C GLN A 225 24.97 -37.85 -5.20
N ASP A 226 24.77 -38.25 -6.45
CA ASP A 226 25.30 -39.47 -7.06
C ASP A 226 26.78 -39.35 -7.47
N LEU A 227 27.39 -38.16 -7.40
CA LEU A 227 28.80 -37.96 -7.71
C LEU A 227 29.71 -38.29 -6.52
N SER A 228 30.89 -38.82 -6.84
CA SER A 228 32.00 -38.93 -5.89
C SER A 228 32.49 -37.53 -5.47
N PRO A 229 33.14 -37.37 -4.31
CA PRO A 229 33.71 -36.09 -3.91
C PRO A 229 34.63 -35.48 -4.96
N GLN A 230 35.47 -36.30 -5.61
CA GLN A 230 36.37 -35.83 -6.68
C GLN A 230 35.59 -35.36 -7.91
N HIS A 231 34.63 -36.14 -8.40
CA HIS A 231 33.82 -35.75 -9.57
C HIS A 231 32.97 -34.50 -9.29
N CYS A 232 32.45 -34.37 -8.07
CA CYS A 232 31.78 -33.13 -7.66
C CYS A 232 32.76 -31.96 -7.70
N ARG A 233 33.98 -32.13 -7.18
CA ARG A 233 35.00 -31.10 -7.20
C ARG A 233 35.37 -30.67 -8.62
N ASP A 234 35.62 -31.62 -9.51
CA ASP A 234 35.95 -31.35 -10.93
C ASP A 234 34.84 -30.56 -11.64
N CYS A 235 33.58 -30.87 -11.34
CA CYS A 235 32.43 -30.13 -11.87
C CYS A 235 32.39 -28.70 -11.34
N LEU A 236 32.58 -28.51 -10.03
CA LEU A 236 32.55 -27.19 -9.39
C LEU A 236 33.71 -26.29 -9.84
N ASP A 237 34.92 -26.83 -9.98
CA ASP A 237 36.07 -26.11 -10.52
C ASP A 237 35.83 -25.70 -11.99
N SER A 238 35.19 -26.59 -12.78
CA SER A 238 34.75 -26.25 -14.14
C SER A 238 33.70 -25.13 -14.15
N ALA A 239 32.78 -25.11 -13.17
CA ALA A 239 31.79 -24.06 -13.04
C ALA A 239 32.43 -22.72 -12.63
N GLU A 240 33.40 -22.73 -11.71
CA GLU A 240 34.18 -21.56 -11.30
C GLU A 240 34.94 -20.95 -12.50
N SER A 241 35.54 -21.78 -13.35
CA SER A 241 36.21 -21.30 -14.57
C SER A 241 35.26 -20.53 -15.51
N LYS A 242 33.95 -20.83 -15.49
CA LYS A 242 32.95 -20.10 -16.28
C LYS A 242 32.63 -18.73 -15.69
N ILE A 243 32.76 -18.52 -14.38
CA ILE A 243 32.57 -17.22 -13.73
C ILE A 243 33.57 -16.20 -14.27
N GLN A 244 34.83 -16.60 -14.46
CA GLN A 244 35.87 -15.76 -15.04
C GLN A 244 35.57 -15.31 -16.48
N ILE A 245 34.64 -15.98 -17.18
CA ILE A 245 34.27 -15.69 -18.56
C ILE A 245 32.96 -14.90 -18.63
N CYS A 246 31.92 -15.33 -17.92
CA CYS A 246 30.60 -14.69 -18.00
C CYS A 246 30.44 -13.47 -17.10
N CYS A 247 31.18 -13.46 -16.00
CA CYS A 247 30.74 -12.79 -14.78
C CYS A 247 31.89 -11.99 -14.13
N ASP A 248 32.97 -11.75 -14.87
CA ASP A 248 34.13 -10.99 -14.41
C ASP A 248 33.73 -9.59 -13.93
N GLY A 249 34.12 -9.25 -12.70
CA GLY A 249 33.81 -7.97 -12.06
C GLY A 249 32.32 -7.71 -11.80
N LYS A 250 31.43 -8.72 -11.93
CA LYS A 250 29.99 -8.57 -11.65
C LYS A 250 29.68 -8.78 -10.18
N GLN A 251 28.67 -8.09 -9.65
CA GLN A 251 28.23 -8.23 -8.25
C GLN A 251 27.56 -9.58 -7.95
N GLY A 252 27.21 -10.34 -8.98
CA GLY A 252 26.60 -11.65 -8.85
C GLY A 252 26.72 -12.45 -10.13
N GLY A 253 26.72 -13.77 -9.98
CA GLY A 253 26.87 -14.70 -11.09
C GLY A 253 26.35 -16.08 -10.72
N ARG A 254 25.83 -16.79 -11.72
CA ARG A 254 25.34 -18.16 -11.60
C ARG A 254 25.78 -18.98 -12.79
N VAL A 255 26.21 -20.21 -12.52
CA VAL A 255 26.52 -21.20 -13.55
C VAL A 255 25.75 -22.47 -13.21
N PHE A 256 24.98 -22.95 -14.18
CA PHE A 256 24.17 -24.15 -14.11
C PHE A 256 24.71 -25.17 -15.09
N PHE A 257 25.21 -26.27 -14.54
CA PHE A 257 25.50 -27.47 -15.28
C PHE A 257 24.46 -28.56 -14.93
N PRO A 258 24.38 -29.62 -15.75
CA PRO A 258 23.55 -30.77 -15.43
C PRO A 258 23.99 -31.54 -14.18
N SER A 259 25.26 -31.37 -13.76
CA SER A 259 25.88 -32.13 -12.66
C SER A 259 26.21 -31.28 -11.42
N CYS A 260 26.28 -29.96 -11.57
CA CYS A 260 26.54 -29.04 -10.48
C CYS A 260 26.09 -27.62 -10.82
N ASN A 261 25.96 -26.77 -9.81
CA ASN A 261 25.71 -25.35 -9.97
C ASN A 261 26.45 -24.55 -8.90
N ILE A 262 26.79 -23.31 -9.25
CA ILE A 262 27.36 -22.33 -8.32
C ILE A 262 26.64 -21.00 -8.45
N ARG A 263 26.57 -20.27 -7.35
CA ARG A 263 25.99 -18.93 -7.30
C ARG A 263 26.75 -18.05 -6.32
N TYR A 264 26.96 -16.80 -6.71
CA TYR A 264 27.37 -15.75 -5.78
C TYR A 264 26.54 -14.48 -5.96
N GLN A 265 26.37 -13.72 -4.87
CA GLN A 265 25.73 -12.41 -4.82
C GLN A 265 26.30 -11.59 -3.66
N LEU A 266 26.08 -10.27 -3.68
CA LEU A 266 26.32 -9.35 -2.55
C LEU A 266 25.12 -9.21 -1.59
N TYR A 267 24.11 -10.06 -1.73
CA TYR A 267 22.93 -10.11 -0.88
C TYR A 267 22.59 -11.56 -0.51
N PRO A 268 21.94 -11.82 0.64
CA PRO A 268 21.61 -13.19 1.05
C PRO A 268 20.54 -13.81 0.14
N PHE A 269 20.73 -15.05 -0.30
CA PHE A 269 19.79 -15.75 -1.20
C PHE A 269 19.52 -17.22 -0.85
N TYR A 270 20.18 -17.72 0.18
CA TYR A 270 19.97 -19.06 0.71
C TYR A 270 19.48 -18.98 2.16
N ARG A 271 18.69 -19.97 2.59
CA ARG A 271 18.20 -20.07 3.96
C ARG A 271 19.27 -20.65 4.86
N ASN A 272 19.22 -20.30 6.14
CA ASN A 272 20.00 -20.97 7.17
C ASN A 272 19.07 -21.90 7.95
N LEU A 273 19.20 -23.22 7.75
CA LEU A 273 18.33 -24.23 8.36
C LEU A 273 18.47 -24.32 9.89
N THR A 274 19.44 -23.63 10.49
CA THR A 274 19.60 -23.57 11.96
C THR A 274 18.62 -22.63 12.65
N TYR A 275 17.94 -21.74 11.91
CA TYR A 275 16.91 -20.87 12.44
C TYR A 275 15.55 -21.47 12.09
N GLU A 276 14.78 -21.90 13.10
CA GLU A 276 13.34 -22.11 12.93
C GLU A 276 12.70 -20.77 12.58
N ALA A 277 11.69 -20.79 11.69
CA ALA A 277 10.90 -19.62 11.34
C ALA A 277 10.28 -19.04 12.61
N SER A 278 10.93 -18.02 13.18
CA SER A 278 10.46 -17.35 14.38
C SER A 278 9.20 -16.56 14.05
N GLU A 279 8.10 -16.83 14.76
CA GLU A 279 6.87 -16.01 14.71
C GLU A 279 7.08 -14.56 15.24
N ALA A 280 8.25 -14.25 15.81
CA ALA A 280 8.54 -12.91 16.28
C ALA A 280 8.49 -11.87 15.15
N LEU A 281 7.90 -10.72 15.47
CA LEU A 281 7.85 -9.58 14.54
C LEU A 281 9.26 -9.13 14.19
N VAL A 282 9.49 -8.91 12.90
CA VAL A 282 10.75 -8.33 12.43
C VAL A 282 10.80 -6.86 12.85
N PRO A 283 11.90 -6.35 13.42
CA PRO A 283 12.01 -4.96 13.84
C PRO A 283 11.80 -4.00 12.66
N GLU A 284 11.00 -2.96 12.85
CA GLU A 284 10.75 -1.92 11.84
C GLU A 284 11.69 -0.74 12.01
N THR A 285 12.18 -0.18 10.90
CA THR A 285 12.99 1.04 10.93
C THR A 285 12.14 2.24 11.33
N LYS A 286 12.48 2.87 12.47
CA LYS A 286 11.81 4.08 12.94
C LYS A 286 12.39 5.33 12.27
N TYR A 287 11.56 6.06 11.54
CA TYR A 287 11.88 7.37 10.99
C TYR A 287 11.10 8.47 11.75
N PRO A 288 11.48 9.75 11.64
CA PRO A 288 10.64 10.86 12.09
C PRO A 288 9.25 10.79 11.44
N GLU A 289 8.18 11.14 12.17
CA GLU A 289 6.76 10.93 11.78
C GLU A 289 6.40 11.37 10.35
N ARG A 290 6.97 12.47 9.86
CA ARG A 290 6.71 12.98 8.49
C ARG A 290 7.15 12.03 7.36
N ASP A 291 8.04 11.08 7.64
CA ASP A 291 8.51 10.07 6.68
C ASP A 291 7.76 8.73 6.80
N SER A 292 7.14 8.45 7.97
CA SER A 292 6.47 7.19 8.29
C SER A 292 4.99 7.14 7.89
N GLU A 293 4.36 8.29 7.66
CA GLU A 293 2.99 8.36 7.16
C GLU A 293 2.93 8.69 5.66
N TYR A 294 1.84 8.31 5.00
CA TYR A 294 1.50 8.77 3.65
C TYR A 294 1.19 10.28 3.69
N SER A 295 2.24 11.11 3.74
CA SER A 295 2.13 12.56 3.77
C SER A 295 1.75 13.10 2.39
N GLU A 296 0.74 13.97 2.35
CA GLU A 296 0.39 14.76 1.16
C GLU A 296 1.40 15.89 0.89
N ASP A 297 2.10 16.39 1.92
CA ASP A 297 3.09 17.45 1.76
C ASP A 297 4.43 16.87 1.22
N PRO A 298 5.03 17.44 0.15
CA PRO A 298 6.32 17.00 -0.37
C PRO A 298 7.46 17.22 0.64
N GLY A 299 7.93 16.15 1.29
CA GLY A 299 9.05 16.19 2.22
C GLY A 299 10.41 16.29 1.53
N TYR A 300 11.23 17.28 1.89
CA TYR A 300 12.63 17.38 1.47
C TYR A 300 13.47 16.26 2.10
N ILE A 301 14.44 15.73 1.34
CA ILE A 301 15.36 14.71 1.81
C ILE A 301 16.80 15.20 1.80
N TYR A 302 17.30 15.48 0.59
CA TYR A 302 18.71 15.69 0.33
C TYR A 302 18.87 16.41 -1.01
N HIS A 303 19.93 17.19 -1.13
CA HIS A 303 20.36 17.75 -2.40
C HIS A 303 21.88 17.72 -2.47
N ASN A 304 22.42 17.73 -3.68
CA ASN A 304 23.84 17.87 -3.92
C ASN A 304 24.05 18.91 -5.02
N CYS A 305 24.82 19.95 -4.72
CA CYS A 305 25.19 21.00 -5.67
C CYS A 305 26.67 20.81 -6.08
N SER A 306 26.99 20.98 -7.36
CA SER A 306 28.39 20.96 -7.79
C SER A 306 29.18 22.18 -7.28
N THR A 307 30.49 21.99 -7.12
CA THR A 307 31.42 23.06 -6.78
C THR A 307 31.66 24.04 -7.93
N ASN A 308 31.35 23.63 -9.17
CA ASN A 308 31.54 24.45 -10.36
C ASN A 308 30.39 25.46 -10.47
N GLN A 309 30.73 26.75 -10.40
CA GLN A 309 29.79 27.86 -10.37
C GLN A 309 29.94 28.71 -11.65
N ASN A 310 28.84 28.98 -12.35
CA ASN A 310 28.81 29.87 -13.52
C ASN A 310 28.16 31.22 -13.18
N VAL A 311 28.79 31.98 -12.28
CA VAL A 311 28.22 33.21 -11.71
C VAL A 311 28.04 34.31 -12.77
N ASN A 312 29.00 34.48 -13.69
CA ASN A 312 29.06 35.63 -14.61
C ASN A 312 28.53 35.34 -16.03
N ASP A 313 27.98 34.15 -16.28
CA ASP A 313 27.49 33.76 -17.59
C ASP A 313 25.99 34.09 -17.72
N THR A 314 25.68 35.23 -18.36
CA THR A 314 24.28 35.68 -18.55
C THR A 314 23.46 34.70 -19.40
N ALA A 315 24.08 33.97 -20.33
CA ALA A 315 23.39 32.95 -21.12
C ALA A 315 23.00 31.76 -20.22
N PHE A 316 23.91 31.29 -19.37
CA PHE A 316 23.62 30.25 -18.38
C PHE A 316 22.49 30.66 -17.42
N GLN A 317 22.51 31.91 -16.93
CA GLN A 317 21.45 32.41 -16.04
C GLN A 317 20.08 32.43 -16.73
N SER A 318 20.04 32.81 -18.01
CA SER A 318 18.84 32.81 -18.83
C SER A 318 18.35 31.37 -19.09
N ASP A 319 19.24 30.49 -19.54
CA ASP A 319 18.95 29.08 -19.80
C ASP A 319 18.40 28.38 -18.56
N ARG A 320 18.97 28.66 -17.38
CA ARG A 320 18.51 28.08 -16.11
C ARG A 320 17.10 28.54 -15.74
N LYS A 321 16.78 29.83 -15.94
CA LYS A 321 15.42 30.35 -15.69
C LYS A 321 14.40 29.68 -16.61
N THR A 322 14.71 29.59 -17.90
CA THR A 322 13.87 28.88 -18.89
C THR A 322 13.68 27.42 -18.48
N LEU A 323 14.76 26.73 -18.13
CA LEU A 323 14.74 25.34 -17.67
C LEU A 323 13.77 25.11 -16.51
N PHE A 324 13.85 25.93 -15.46
CA PHE A 324 12.99 25.81 -14.28
C PHE A 324 11.53 26.15 -14.55
N SER A 325 11.27 27.13 -15.43
CA SER A 325 9.92 27.43 -15.91
C SER A 325 9.31 26.23 -16.64
N ASP A 326 10.07 25.60 -17.52
CA ASP A 326 9.62 24.44 -18.31
C ASP A 326 9.40 23.20 -17.44
N LEU A 327 10.30 22.92 -16.49
CA LEU A 327 10.15 21.81 -15.55
C LEU A 327 8.91 22.01 -14.66
N SER A 328 8.72 23.20 -14.09
CA SER A 328 7.59 23.48 -13.18
C SER A 328 6.24 23.46 -13.91
N SER A 329 6.17 24.00 -15.12
CA SER A 329 4.93 24.00 -15.92
C SER A 329 4.51 22.58 -16.33
N ASN A 330 5.46 21.75 -16.79
CA ASN A 330 5.17 20.37 -17.20
C ASN A 330 4.90 19.41 -16.03
N ALA A 331 5.31 19.75 -14.80
CA ALA A 331 4.98 18.98 -13.60
C ALA A 331 3.47 18.97 -13.27
N THR A 332 2.70 19.92 -13.82
CA THR A 332 1.23 19.96 -13.65
C THR A 332 0.47 19.10 -14.66
N SER A 333 1.14 18.64 -15.74
CA SER A 333 0.53 17.84 -16.81
C SER A 333 1.05 16.40 -16.86
N GLY A 334 2.26 16.15 -16.37
CA GLY A 334 2.90 14.83 -16.34
C GLY A 334 3.65 14.52 -15.04
N ASP A 335 3.96 13.23 -14.85
CA ASP A 335 4.77 12.71 -13.74
C ASP A 335 6.28 12.73 -14.03
N ARG A 336 6.65 13.20 -15.23
CA ARG A 336 8.02 13.22 -15.74
C ARG A 336 8.16 14.24 -16.85
N TYR A 337 9.33 14.83 -16.96
CA TYR A 337 9.68 15.68 -18.10
C TYR A 337 11.20 15.77 -18.21
N SER A 338 11.70 15.89 -19.43
CA SER A 338 13.10 16.19 -19.72
C SER A 338 13.14 17.27 -20.77
N VAL A 339 13.98 18.28 -20.56
CA VAL A 339 14.09 19.43 -21.45
C VAL A 339 15.53 19.92 -21.51
N LYS A 340 15.83 20.61 -22.60
CA LYS A 340 17.12 21.24 -22.85
C LYS A 340 16.90 22.73 -23.07
N ALA A 341 17.62 23.56 -22.32
CA ALA A 341 17.66 25.01 -22.49
C ALA A 341 19.12 25.40 -22.74
N GLY A 342 19.44 25.77 -23.98
CA GLY A 342 20.82 26.04 -24.41
C GLY A 342 21.74 24.84 -24.17
N THR A 343 22.74 25.00 -23.30
CA THR A 343 23.67 23.91 -22.93
C THR A 343 23.16 23.05 -21.76
N LEU A 344 22.21 23.56 -20.99
CA LEU A 344 21.66 22.89 -19.83
C LEU A 344 20.62 21.84 -20.23
N ARG A 345 20.65 20.72 -19.53
CA ARG A 345 19.62 19.68 -19.56
C ARG A 345 19.07 19.54 -18.16
N GLY A 346 17.76 19.39 -18.05
CA GLY A 346 17.14 19.07 -16.78
C GLY A 346 16.00 18.10 -16.97
N LEU A 347 15.75 17.34 -15.92
CA LEU A 347 14.63 16.44 -15.85
C LEU A 347 14.08 16.40 -14.43
N PHE A 348 12.80 16.05 -14.32
CA PHE A 348 12.20 15.64 -13.06
C PHE A 348 11.49 14.31 -13.25
N ARG A 349 11.38 13.57 -12.15
CA ARG A 349 10.49 12.42 -12.01
C ARG A 349 9.74 12.55 -10.70
N CYS A 350 8.43 12.41 -10.78
CA CYS A 350 7.55 12.23 -9.64
C CYS A 350 7.33 10.73 -9.40
N ARG A 351 6.98 10.40 -8.17
CA ARG A 351 6.52 9.06 -7.81
C ARG A 351 5.24 8.76 -8.58
N GLY A 352 5.16 7.59 -9.21
CA GLY A 352 4.12 7.29 -10.22
C GLY A 352 2.69 7.21 -9.70
N ASP A 353 2.48 7.19 -8.39
CA ASP A 353 1.18 7.16 -7.71
C ASP A 353 0.63 8.57 -7.36
N LEU A 354 1.42 9.62 -7.53
CA LEU A 354 1.04 10.97 -7.12
C LEU A 354 0.06 11.62 -8.09
N SER A 355 -0.81 12.47 -7.55
CA SER A 355 -1.61 13.37 -8.38
C SER A 355 -0.72 14.41 -9.07
N ARG A 356 -1.16 14.89 -10.23
CA ARG A 356 -0.47 15.96 -10.97
C ARG A 356 -0.26 17.23 -10.15
N TYR A 357 -1.21 17.54 -9.27
CA TYR A 357 -1.11 18.68 -8.36
C TYR A 357 0.06 18.53 -7.38
N LEU A 358 0.17 17.38 -6.72
CA LEU A 358 1.27 17.10 -5.77
C LEU A 358 2.63 17.03 -6.48
N CYS A 359 2.67 16.46 -7.68
CA CYS A 359 3.87 16.47 -8.51
C CYS A 359 4.32 17.91 -8.84
N GLY A 360 3.38 18.76 -9.27
CA GLY A 360 3.62 20.19 -9.51
C GLY A 360 4.17 20.92 -8.29
N GLN A 361 3.55 20.74 -7.12
CA GLN A 361 4.02 21.34 -5.87
C GLN A 361 5.42 20.85 -5.48
N CYS A 362 5.70 19.55 -5.64
CA CYS A 362 7.01 19.01 -5.32
C CYS A 362 8.12 19.59 -6.21
N VAL A 363 7.88 19.65 -7.53
CA VAL A 363 8.85 20.19 -8.48
C VAL A 363 9.08 21.68 -8.26
N GLN A 364 8.03 22.42 -7.91
CA GLN A 364 8.14 23.82 -7.51
C GLN A 364 9.00 23.98 -6.25
N ASN A 365 8.69 23.25 -5.18
CA ASN A 365 9.46 23.28 -3.92
C ASN A 365 10.94 22.93 -4.16
N ALA A 366 11.20 21.92 -4.99
CA ALA A 366 12.56 21.50 -5.34
C ALA A 366 13.31 22.61 -6.10
N THR A 367 12.63 23.28 -7.04
CA THR A 367 13.19 24.40 -7.80
C THR A 367 13.53 25.59 -6.90
N GLU A 368 12.61 25.98 -6.01
CA GLU A 368 12.80 27.07 -5.05
C GLU A 368 13.97 26.76 -4.10
N LYS A 369 14.06 25.52 -3.60
CA LYS A 369 15.15 25.06 -2.74
C LYS A 369 16.51 25.17 -3.44
N ILE A 370 16.61 24.70 -4.69
CA ILE A 370 17.83 24.84 -5.51
C ILE A 370 18.23 26.30 -5.67
N LEU A 371 17.28 27.17 -6.01
CA LEU A 371 17.53 28.60 -6.19
C LEU A 371 18.07 29.25 -4.91
N SER A 372 17.60 28.78 -3.74
CA SER A 372 18.03 29.30 -2.44
C SER A 372 19.39 28.76 -1.96
N GLU A 373 19.74 27.50 -2.26
CA GLU A 373 20.86 26.81 -1.62
C GLU A 373 22.03 26.46 -2.55
N CYS A 374 21.81 26.31 -3.86
CA CYS A 374 22.86 25.83 -4.80
C CYS A 374 23.60 26.94 -5.57
N GLY A 375 23.33 28.22 -5.30
CA GLY A 375 23.99 29.33 -6.01
C GLY A 375 23.81 29.23 -7.53
N TRP A 376 24.91 29.27 -8.29
CA TRP A 376 24.97 29.09 -9.75
C TRP A 376 25.68 27.78 -10.15
N ALA A 377 25.49 26.72 -9.38
CA ALA A 377 26.06 25.41 -9.66
C ALA A 377 25.65 24.90 -11.05
N THR A 378 26.58 24.30 -11.79
CA THR A 378 26.33 23.78 -13.15
C THR A 378 25.71 22.39 -13.19
N ASP A 379 25.72 21.67 -12.07
CA ASP A 379 25.21 20.31 -11.92
C ASP A 379 24.59 20.16 -10.54
N VAL A 380 23.32 19.79 -10.48
CA VAL A 380 22.53 19.70 -9.24
C VAL A 380 21.59 18.52 -9.32
N THR A 381 21.50 17.77 -8.21
CA THR A 381 20.46 16.77 -7.99
C THR A 381 19.78 17.02 -6.65
N ILE A 382 18.45 16.99 -6.63
CA ILE A 382 17.64 17.15 -5.42
C ILE A 382 16.57 16.06 -5.34
N TRP A 383 16.36 15.54 -4.13
CA TRP A 383 15.38 14.51 -3.85
C TRP A 383 14.38 14.98 -2.80
N TYR A 384 13.10 14.77 -3.10
CA TYR A 384 11.96 14.86 -2.21
C TYR A 384 11.25 13.50 -2.16
N ASN A 385 10.44 13.27 -1.13
CA ASN A 385 9.68 12.02 -0.98
C ASN A 385 8.70 11.80 -2.15
N HIS A 386 8.36 12.87 -2.86
CA HIS A 386 7.37 12.89 -3.94
C HIS A 386 7.99 13.01 -5.33
N CYS A 387 9.15 13.65 -5.47
CA CYS A 387 9.80 13.87 -6.75
C CYS A 387 11.31 13.99 -6.57
N TRP A 388 12.06 13.78 -7.64
CA TRP A 388 13.43 14.22 -7.71
C TRP A 388 13.67 14.96 -9.02
N LEU A 389 14.55 15.95 -8.95
CA LEU A 389 14.88 16.83 -10.06
C LEU A 389 16.40 16.88 -10.18
N ARG A 390 16.90 16.84 -11.41
CA ARG A 390 18.31 17.07 -11.68
C ARG A 390 18.51 17.95 -12.90
N TYR A 391 19.56 18.75 -12.90
CA TYR A 391 20.05 19.42 -14.10
C TYR A 391 21.57 19.37 -14.19
N SER A 392 22.08 19.38 -15.41
CA SER A 392 23.51 19.38 -15.71
C SER A 392 23.78 20.04 -17.06
N ASN A 393 24.99 20.54 -17.26
CA ASN A 393 25.52 20.89 -18.58
C ASN A 393 26.07 19.67 -19.34
N ARG A 394 26.13 18.49 -18.69
CA ARG A 394 26.57 17.22 -19.28
C ARG A 394 25.36 16.43 -19.81
N SER A 395 25.64 15.46 -20.68
CA SER A 395 24.65 14.46 -21.03
C SER A 395 24.37 13.58 -19.83
N PHE A 396 23.09 13.31 -19.54
CA PHE A 396 22.74 12.32 -18.54
C PHE A 396 23.06 10.91 -19.05
N THR A 397 23.69 10.13 -18.19
CA THR A 397 23.93 8.68 -18.34
C THR A 397 23.45 7.97 -17.08
N MET A 398 23.60 6.65 -17.00
CA MET A 398 23.43 5.94 -15.73
C MET A 398 24.49 6.44 -14.73
N GLU A 399 24.05 7.09 -13.65
CA GLU A 399 24.90 7.63 -12.60
C GLU A 399 24.45 7.07 -11.25
N THR A 400 25.41 6.65 -10.43
CA THR A 400 25.20 6.15 -9.05
C THR A 400 25.69 7.12 -7.98
N SER A 401 26.29 8.26 -8.39
CA SER A 401 26.79 9.31 -7.50
C SER A 401 26.32 10.69 -7.98
N PRO A 402 25.92 11.61 -7.08
CA PRO A 402 25.89 11.48 -5.62
C PRO A 402 24.83 10.47 -5.16
N SER A 403 25.14 9.73 -4.10
CA SER A 403 24.21 8.78 -3.49
C SER A 403 23.71 9.27 -2.14
N TYR A 404 22.45 8.96 -1.82
CA TYR A 404 21.89 9.12 -0.49
C TYR A 404 21.31 7.79 -0.03
N GLN A 405 21.68 7.38 1.18
CA GLN A 405 21.24 6.14 1.78
C GLN A 405 20.80 6.35 3.23
N LYS A 406 19.72 5.69 3.64
CA LYS A 406 19.22 5.73 5.02
C LYS A 406 18.65 4.36 5.38
N TRP A 407 19.21 3.75 6.42
CA TRP A 407 18.83 2.47 7.00
C TRP A 407 19.39 2.38 8.42
N ASN A 408 18.87 1.44 9.21
CA ASN A 408 19.37 1.17 10.54
C ASN A 408 20.37 0.00 10.51
N ALA A 409 21.66 0.32 10.49
CA ALA A 409 22.73 -0.67 10.59
C ALA A 409 23.24 -0.75 12.03
N SER A 410 23.28 -1.97 12.57
CA SER A 410 23.90 -2.29 13.85
C SER A 410 25.40 -2.54 13.69
N ASN A 411 26.16 -2.39 14.78
CA ASN A 411 27.59 -2.73 14.81
C ASN A 411 27.83 -4.25 14.95
N THR A 412 26.78 -5.06 15.10
CA THR A 412 26.87 -6.51 15.29
C THR A 412 26.59 -7.26 14.00
N ASN A 413 27.39 -8.29 13.68
CA ASN A 413 27.21 -9.12 12.49
C ASN A 413 26.08 -10.17 12.61
N SER A 414 25.37 -10.20 13.74
CA SER A 414 24.30 -11.18 13.99
C SER A 414 22.93 -10.51 13.92
N VAL A 415 22.17 -10.83 12.87
CA VAL A 415 20.79 -10.38 12.71
C VAL A 415 19.84 -11.52 13.10
N PRO A 416 18.96 -11.34 14.11
CA PRO A 416 18.08 -12.41 14.60
C PRO A 416 16.98 -12.84 13.61
N PHE A 417 16.82 -12.14 12.49
CA PHE A 417 15.78 -12.38 11.47
C PHE A 417 16.38 -12.67 10.08
N SER A 418 17.44 -13.48 10.01
CA SER A 418 18.16 -13.75 8.75
C SER A 418 17.28 -14.33 7.64
N GLU A 419 16.28 -15.14 7.96
CA GLU A 419 15.37 -15.71 6.96
C GLU A 419 14.52 -14.61 6.29
N ALA A 420 13.97 -13.69 7.09
CA ALA A 420 13.24 -12.53 6.57
C ALA A 420 14.13 -11.68 5.66
N LEU A 421 15.41 -11.50 6.01
CA LEU A 421 16.36 -10.78 5.16
C LEU A 421 16.58 -11.49 3.82
N THR A 422 16.78 -12.82 3.82
CA THR A 422 16.91 -13.61 2.57
C THR A 422 15.67 -13.48 1.69
N PHE A 423 14.47 -13.48 2.29
CA PHE A 423 13.23 -13.26 1.55
C PHE A 423 13.18 -11.85 0.95
N ILE A 424 13.46 -10.82 1.75
CA ILE A 424 13.43 -9.42 1.33
C ILE A 424 14.44 -9.16 0.20
N SER A 425 15.70 -9.53 0.38
CA SER A 425 16.76 -9.32 -0.62
C SER A 425 16.44 -9.99 -1.96
N THR A 426 15.94 -11.22 -1.93
CA THR A 426 15.56 -11.96 -3.14
C THR A 426 14.40 -11.28 -3.84
N ARG A 427 13.40 -10.80 -3.10
CA ARG A 427 12.26 -10.06 -3.66
C ARG A 427 12.68 -8.71 -4.23
N LEU A 428 13.56 -7.96 -3.56
CA LEU A 428 14.10 -6.72 -4.11
C LEU A 428 14.85 -6.96 -5.43
N SER A 429 15.63 -8.04 -5.54
CA SER A 429 16.37 -8.34 -6.77
C SER A 429 15.43 -8.65 -7.94
N VAL A 430 14.33 -9.36 -7.69
CA VAL A 430 13.29 -9.60 -8.71
C VAL A 430 12.62 -8.29 -9.12
N VAL A 431 12.19 -7.47 -8.16
CA VAL A 431 11.57 -6.16 -8.45
C VAL A 431 12.52 -5.24 -9.22
N ALA A 432 13.82 -5.27 -8.90
CA ALA A 432 14.83 -4.49 -9.61
C ALA A 432 14.91 -4.87 -11.10
N SER A 433 14.91 -6.17 -11.41
CA SER A 433 14.91 -6.67 -12.79
C SER A 433 13.60 -6.36 -13.52
N GLU A 434 12.45 -6.65 -12.91
CA GLU A 434 11.14 -6.39 -13.51
C GLU A 434 10.90 -4.90 -13.75
N THR A 435 11.38 -4.02 -12.86
CA THR A 435 11.25 -2.57 -13.03
C THR A 435 11.96 -2.10 -14.30
N GLY A 436 13.14 -2.65 -14.60
CA GLY A 436 13.85 -2.34 -15.84
C GLY A 436 13.11 -2.78 -17.10
N ASP A 437 12.33 -3.87 -17.02
CA ASP A 437 11.52 -4.38 -18.14
C ASP A 437 10.21 -3.59 -18.34
N THR A 438 9.80 -2.76 -17.37
CA THR A 438 8.60 -1.93 -17.50
C THR A 438 8.86 -0.68 -18.37
N SER A 439 7.89 -0.34 -19.23
CA SER A 439 8.01 0.84 -20.11
C SER A 439 8.10 2.18 -19.37
N ASN A 440 7.53 2.28 -18.16
CA ASN A 440 7.57 3.47 -17.32
C ASN A 440 8.73 3.46 -16.31
N LYS A 441 9.46 2.34 -16.17
CA LYS A 441 10.52 2.10 -15.19
C LYS A 441 10.09 2.48 -13.78
N TYR A 442 8.89 2.05 -13.40
CA TYR A 442 8.28 2.32 -12.11
C TYR A 442 7.45 1.12 -11.68
N GLN A 443 7.75 0.60 -10.49
CA GLN A 443 7.04 -0.53 -9.92
C GLN A 443 6.84 -0.33 -8.42
N THR A 444 5.65 -0.73 -7.96
CA THR A 444 5.33 -0.83 -6.53
C THR A 444 4.82 -2.22 -6.24
N VAL A 445 5.30 -2.83 -5.15
CA VAL A 445 5.00 -4.24 -4.83
C VAL A 445 4.70 -4.38 -3.34
N PRO A 446 3.43 -4.50 -2.95
CA PRO A 446 3.05 -4.93 -1.61
C PRO A 446 3.20 -6.45 -1.50
N LEU A 447 3.96 -6.93 -0.51
CA LEU A 447 4.19 -8.36 -0.27
C LEU A 447 3.89 -8.70 1.19
N LYS A 448 3.27 -9.86 1.43
CA LYS A 448 3.11 -10.38 2.79
C LYS A 448 4.46 -10.94 3.25
N LEU A 449 5.04 -10.39 4.31
CA LEU A 449 6.30 -10.89 4.89
C LEU A 449 6.03 -12.05 5.84
N ASN A 450 5.00 -11.90 6.69
CA ASN A 450 4.49 -12.91 7.60
C ASN A 450 3.00 -12.62 7.89
N ASP A 451 2.37 -13.36 8.80
CA ASP A 451 0.93 -13.19 9.10
C ASP A 451 0.54 -11.82 9.66
N ARG A 452 1.49 -11.05 10.16
CA ARG A 452 1.25 -9.77 10.84
C ARG A 452 1.87 -8.56 10.12
N GLN A 453 2.84 -8.77 9.23
CA GLN A 453 3.63 -7.71 8.61
C GLN A 453 3.62 -7.80 7.09
N TRP A 454 3.56 -6.63 6.47
CA TRP A 454 3.69 -6.43 5.03
C TRP A 454 5.01 -5.74 4.72
N LEU A 455 5.55 -6.02 3.55
CA LEU A 455 6.69 -5.32 2.96
C LEU A 455 6.18 -4.50 1.77
N TYR A 456 6.42 -3.20 1.78
CA TYR A 456 6.08 -2.29 0.71
C TYR A 456 7.34 -1.92 -0.05
N ILE A 457 7.45 -2.27 -1.32
CA ILE A 457 8.63 -2.00 -2.16
C ILE A 457 8.25 -0.98 -3.23
N LEU A 458 9.13 -0.01 -3.46
CA LEU A 458 9.09 0.91 -4.58
C LEU A 458 10.45 0.92 -5.27
N ALA A 459 10.44 0.69 -6.58
CA ALA A 459 11.60 0.82 -7.45
C ALA A 459 11.25 1.73 -8.62
N GLN A 460 12.14 2.67 -8.93
CA GLN A 460 11.92 3.60 -10.03
C GLN A 460 13.24 4.06 -10.64
N CYS A 461 13.28 4.18 -11.96
CA CYS A 461 14.41 4.76 -12.68
C CYS A 461 13.99 5.98 -13.51
N THR A 462 14.96 6.80 -13.88
CA THR A 462 14.78 7.84 -14.89
C THR A 462 14.57 7.21 -16.28
N LEU A 463 13.92 7.92 -17.21
CA LEU A 463 13.56 7.34 -18.51
C LEU A 463 14.71 7.37 -19.52
N ASP A 464 15.71 8.22 -19.30
CA ASP A 464 16.83 8.52 -20.18
C ASP A 464 17.92 7.43 -20.23
N ILE A 465 17.90 6.47 -19.31
CA ILE A 465 18.80 5.31 -19.31
C ILE A 465 18.21 4.13 -20.11
N SER A 466 18.94 3.03 -20.35
CA SER A 466 18.32 1.83 -20.97
C SER A 466 17.49 1.02 -19.97
N ASN A 467 16.82 -0.04 -20.45
CA ASN A 467 16.15 -1.01 -19.56
C ASN A 467 17.20 -1.81 -18.76
N GLU A 468 18.29 -2.24 -19.41
CA GLU A 468 19.40 -2.91 -18.73
C GLU A 468 20.07 -2.00 -17.68
N ASP A 469 20.28 -0.72 -18.01
CA ASP A 469 20.87 0.25 -17.08
C ASP A 469 19.97 0.49 -15.86
N CYS A 470 18.65 0.49 -16.04
CA CYS A 470 17.71 0.59 -14.91
C CYS A 470 17.84 -0.62 -13.97
N SER A 471 17.82 -1.82 -14.53
CA SER A 471 18.04 -3.05 -13.78
C SER A 471 19.41 -3.08 -13.11
N ALA A 472 20.47 -2.62 -13.79
CA ALA A 472 21.82 -2.52 -13.24
C ALA A 472 21.89 -1.53 -12.07
N CYS A 473 21.30 -0.35 -12.22
CA CYS A 473 21.26 0.69 -11.19
C CYS A 473 20.55 0.23 -9.92
N LEU A 474 19.39 -0.43 -10.05
CA LEU A 474 18.63 -0.94 -8.92
C LEU A 474 19.31 -2.17 -8.26
N ASN A 475 19.94 -3.04 -9.05
CA ASN A 475 20.70 -4.16 -8.49
C ASN A 475 21.99 -3.71 -7.77
N ASP A 476 22.64 -2.65 -8.24
CA ASP A 476 23.78 -2.04 -7.54
C ASP A 476 23.39 -1.59 -6.12
N MET A 477 22.24 -0.92 -5.99
CA MET A 477 21.71 -0.52 -4.68
C MET A 477 21.55 -1.72 -3.73
N ILE A 478 21.02 -2.84 -4.22
CA ILE A 478 20.81 -4.05 -3.41
C ILE A 478 22.14 -4.63 -2.90
N GLY A 479 23.20 -4.58 -3.71
CA GLY A 479 24.54 -5.06 -3.35
C GLY A 479 25.29 -4.16 -2.36
N VAL A 480 24.83 -2.92 -2.14
CA VAL A 480 25.43 -1.96 -1.20
C VAL A 480 24.75 -1.99 0.18
N ILE A 481 23.54 -2.56 0.27
CA ILE A 481 22.81 -2.70 1.54
C ILE A 481 23.61 -3.58 2.53
N PRO A 482 23.80 -3.14 3.79
CA PRO A 482 24.53 -3.91 4.79
C PRO A 482 23.70 -5.04 5.40
N TRP A 483 23.38 -6.05 4.59
CA TRP A 483 22.48 -7.16 4.92
C TRP A 483 22.82 -7.85 6.25
N ALA A 484 24.09 -8.17 6.47
CA ALA A 484 24.55 -8.83 7.71
C ALA A 484 24.50 -7.93 8.96
N ARG A 485 24.15 -6.65 8.81
CA ARG A 485 24.13 -5.65 9.89
C ARG A 485 22.81 -4.91 10.02
N LEU A 486 21.82 -5.15 9.17
CA LEU A 486 20.50 -4.50 9.29
C LEU A 486 19.88 -4.82 10.66
N GLY A 487 19.75 -3.80 11.51
CA GLY A 487 19.11 -3.92 12.83
C GLY A 487 17.60 -3.89 12.75
N SER A 488 17.04 -3.38 11.66
CA SER A 488 15.60 -3.36 11.37
C SER A 488 15.34 -3.38 9.87
N VAL A 489 14.13 -3.78 9.48
CA VAL A 489 13.65 -3.73 8.10
C VAL A 489 13.09 -2.36 7.80
N GLY A 490 13.68 -1.74 6.77
CA GLY A 490 13.31 -0.44 6.27
C GLY A 490 14.55 0.27 5.75
N GLY A 491 14.51 0.73 4.50
CA GLY A 491 15.67 1.31 3.85
C GLY A 491 15.31 2.06 2.57
N ARG A 492 16.11 3.08 2.29
CA ARG A 492 15.98 3.92 1.10
C ARG A 492 17.34 4.24 0.52
N MET A 493 17.45 4.10 -0.79
CA MET A 493 18.61 4.48 -1.59
C MET A 493 18.17 5.36 -2.75
N LEU A 494 18.92 6.44 -2.95
CA LEU A 494 18.66 7.42 -4.00
C LEU A 494 19.95 7.65 -4.77
N TYR A 495 19.92 7.31 -6.05
CA TYR A 495 20.92 7.70 -7.04
C TYR A 495 20.29 8.73 -7.99
N PRO A 496 21.09 9.43 -8.82
CA PRO A 496 20.55 10.34 -9.82
C PRO A 496 19.67 9.62 -10.87
N SER A 497 19.98 8.36 -11.17
CA SER A 497 19.30 7.56 -12.21
C SER A 497 18.25 6.59 -11.70
N CYS A 498 18.29 6.18 -10.43
CA CYS A 498 17.31 5.26 -9.86
C CYS A 498 17.10 5.47 -8.36
N ILE A 499 15.96 5.01 -7.86
CA ILE A 499 15.58 5.02 -6.46
C ILE A 499 15.03 3.65 -6.07
N LEU A 500 15.39 3.20 -4.87
CA LEU A 500 14.87 1.97 -4.27
C LEU A 500 14.47 2.27 -2.83
N ARG A 501 13.23 1.95 -2.46
CA ARG A 501 12.73 2.09 -1.10
C ARG A 501 11.93 0.85 -0.72
N PHE A 502 12.14 0.36 0.49
CA PHE A 502 11.34 -0.71 1.07
C PHE A 502 11.09 -0.44 2.55
N GLU A 503 9.86 -0.67 3.01
CA GLU A 503 9.44 -0.39 4.39
C GLU A 503 8.38 -1.41 4.84
N LEU A 504 8.18 -1.55 6.16
CA LEU A 504 7.08 -2.34 6.71
C LEU A 504 5.75 -1.56 6.80
N PHE A 505 5.82 -0.23 6.72
CA PHE A 505 4.67 0.66 6.62
C PHE A 505 4.39 1.06 5.17
N GLN A 506 3.12 1.36 4.85
CA GLN A 506 2.73 1.78 3.51
C GLN A 506 3.08 3.25 3.27
N PHE A 507 3.89 3.54 2.24
CA PHE A 507 4.30 4.90 1.89
C PHE A 507 3.92 5.33 0.46
N TYR A 508 3.30 4.47 -0.33
CA TYR A 508 2.77 4.75 -1.67
C TYR A 508 1.34 4.25 -1.83
N ASN A 509 0.70 4.63 -2.93
CA ASN A 509 -0.66 4.25 -3.23
C ASN A 509 -0.79 2.87 -3.91
N LEU A 510 -1.74 2.03 -3.48
CA LEU A 510 -1.94 0.66 -3.96
C LEU A 510 -2.72 0.53 -5.27
N SER A 511 -3.10 1.64 -5.93
CA SER A 511 -3.79 1.58 -7.22
C SER A 511 -2.91 0.91 -8.30
N PRO A 512 -3.38 -0.15 -8.99
CA PRO A 512 -2.60 -0.84 -10.01
C PRO A 512 -2.40 0.01 -11.27
N THR A 513 -1.15 0.29 -11.64
CA THR A 513 -0.76 0.90 -12.92
C THR A 513 -0.74 -0.15 -14.04
N THR A 514 -1.66 -0.04 -15.00
CA THR A 514 -1.72 -0.88 -16.21
C THR A 514 -0.59 -0.53 -17.20
N PRO A 515 0.22 -1.50 -17.70
CA PRO A 515 1.27 -1.24 -18.68
C PRO A 515 0.72 -1.04 -20.10
N THR A 516 1.02 0.10 -20.72
CA THR A 516 0.71 0.40 -22.13
C THR A 516 1.89 0.00 -23.02
N ASN A 517 1.71 -1.05 -23.84
CA ASN A 517 2.68 -1.48 -24.86
C ASN A 517 2.28 -0.90 -26.24
N THR A 518 3.19 -0.15 -26.87
CA THR A 518 3.07 0.27 -28.27
C THR A 518 4.20 -0.34 -29.09
N SER A 519 3.82 -1.20 -30.05
CA SER A 519 4.73 -1.97 -30.91
C SER A 519 5.03 -1.25 -32.24
N PRO A 520 6.28 -1.25 -32.74
CA PRO A 520 6.65 -0.65 -34.02
C PRO A 520 6.46 -1.56 -35.24
N SER A 521 6.24 -0.89 -36.37
CA SER A 521 5.96 -1.38 -37.72
C SER A 521 7.19 -1.88 -38.51
N GLY A 522 7.00 -2.89 -39.37
CA GLY A 522 7.95 -3.29 -40.40
C GLY A 522 7.26 -4.00 -41.58
N ASN A 523 7.44 -3.45 -42.77
CA ASN A 523 6.78 -3.78 -44.04
C ASN A 523 7.29 -5.09 -44.69
N ASN A 524 6.37 -5.88 -45.25
CA ASN A 524 6.51 -6.55 -46.55
C ASN A 524 5.10 -6.91 -47.09
N SER A 525 4.47 -5.91 -47.69
CA SER A 525 3.02 -5.65 -47.61
C SER A 525 2.21 -5.94 -48.88
N ARG A 526 2.40 -7.05 -49.61
CA ARG A 526 1.46 -7.32 -50.73
C ARG A 526 1.00 -8.76 -50.90
N THR A 527 1.87 -9.76 -50.79
CA THR A 527 1.44 -11.16 -50.97
C THR A 527 0.73 -11.71 -49.73
N ILE A 528 1.13 -11.22 -48.55
CA ILE A 528 0.57 -11.63 -47.26
C ILE A 528 -0.88 -11.09 -47.08
N ILE A 529 -1.20 -9.93 -47.67
CA ILE A 529 -2.53 -9.28 -47.55
C ILE A 529 -3.67 -10.15 -48.08
N ILE A 530 -3.48 -10.88 -49.18
CA ILE A 530 -4.58 -11.61 -49.85
C ILE A 530 -5.06 -12.82 -49.03
N ILE A 531 -4.14 -13.48 -48.31
CA ILE A 531 -4.46 -14.62 -47.43
C ILE A 531 -4.87 -14.14 -46.03
N LEU A 532 -4.29 -13.03 -45.58
CA LEU A 532 -4.55 -12.46 -44.26
C LEU A 532 -5.93 -11.80 -44.14
N ILE A 533 -6.47 -11.15 -45.19
CA ILE A 533 -7.75 -10.44 -45.06
C ILE A 533 -8.90 -11.38 -44.64
N PRO A 534 -9.16 -12.51 -45.32
CA PRO A 534 -10.25 -13.41 -44.92
C PRO A 534 -10.01 -14.03 -43.53
N THR A 535 -8.76 -14.39 -43.22
CA THR A 535 -8.39 -15.01 -41.94
C THR A 535 -8.50 -14.03 -40.77
N PHE A 536 -8.06 -12.78 -40.92
CA PHE A 536 -8.22 -11.73 -39.91
C PHE A 536 -9.69 -11.35 -39.68
N ILE A 537 -10.54 -11.37 -40.72
CA ILE A 537 -11.98 -11.12 -40.53
C ILE A 537 -12.59 -12.22 -39.65
N VAL A 538 -12.29 -13.49 -39.95
CA VAL A 538 -12.81 -14.64 -39.17
C VAL A 538 -12.26 -14.65 -37.74
N LEU A 539 -10.96 -14.41 -37.56
CA LEU A 539 -10.33 -14.28 -36.24
C LEU A 539 -10.86 -13.08 -35.45
N GLY A 540 -11.16 -11.96 -36.11
CA GLY A 540 -11.78 -10.79 -35.49
C GLY A 540 -13.18 -11.07 -34.97
N ILE A 541 -14.00 -11.80 -35.74
CA ILE A 541 -15.35 -12.19 -35.31
C ILE A 541 -15.28 -13.19 -34.14
N LEU A 542 -14.39 -14.18 -34.20
CA LEU A 542 -14.20 -15.14 -33.12
C LEU A 542 -13.63 -14.50 -31.85
N SER A 543 -12.66 -13.59 -31.98
CA SER A 543 -12.07 -12.86 -30.86
C SER A 543 -13.07 -11.92 -30.20
N THR A 544 -13.87 -11.19 -30.97
CA THR A 544 -14.94 -10.34 -30.42
C THR A 544 -16.04 -11.15 -29.73
N LEU A 545 -16.43 -12.31 -30.30
CA LEU A 545 -17.36 -13.22 -29.63
C LEU A 545 -16.78 -13.80 -28.34
N CYS A 546 -15.51 -14.24 -28.35
CA CYS A 546 -14.83 -14.80 -27.19
C CYS A 546 -14.61 -13.73 -26.11
N PHE A 547 -14.19 -12.52 -26.48
CA PHE A 547 -14.08 -11.37 -25.59
C PHE A 547 -15.45 -10.98 -25.03
N TYR A 548 -16.52 -10.99 -25.83
CA TYR A 548 -17.88 -10.77 -25.34
C TYR A 548 -18.31 -11.84 -24.33
N LEU A 549 -17.98 -13.11 -24.56
CA LEU A 549 -18.28 -14.20 -23.63
C LEU A 549 -17.43 -14.13 -22.34
N ILE A 550 -16.15 -13.78 -22.44
CA ILE A 550 -15.22 -13.63 -21.30
C ILE A 550 -15.61 -12.40 -20.46
N THR A 551 -15.84 -11.25 -21.08
CA THR A 551 -16.30 -10.03 -20.39
C THR A 551 -17.66 -10.22 -19.75
N ARG A 552 -18.55 -11.03 -20.35
CA ARG A 552 -19.83 -11.39 -19.74
C ARG A 552 -19.68 -12.33 -18.54
N LYS A 553 -18.63 -13.15 -18.47
CA LYS A 553 -18.37 -14.08 -17.35
C LYS A 553 -17.48 -13.50 -16.24
N ALA A 554 -16.71 -12.45 -16.53
CA ALA A 554 -15.76 -11.83 -15.59
C ALA A 554 -16.38 -10.86 -14.57
N ARG A 555 -17.67 -10.49 -14.70
CA ARG A 555 -18.35 -9.73 -13.63
C ARG A 555 -18.66 -10.67 -12.47
N LYS A 556 -17.92 -10.54 -11.36
CA LYS A 556 -18.35 -11.10 -10.07
C LYS A 556 -19.75 -10.57 -9.76
N ASN A 557 -20.64 -11.45 -9.32
CA ASN A 557 -22.01 -11.08 -8.99
C ASN A 557 -22.01 -10.14 -7.77
N ASN A 558 -22.73 -9.01 -7.80
CA ASN A 558 -22.77 -8.00 -6.73
C ASN A 558 -23.02 -8.60 -5.34
N LYS A 559 -23.82 -9.67 -5.26
CA LYS A 559 -24.09 -10.43 -4.03
C LYS A 559 -22.83 -11.02 -3.38
N ILE A 560 -21.86 -11.46 -4.17
CA ILE A 560 -20.62 -12.06 -3.67
C ILE A 560 -19.76 -10.97 -3.03
N ILE A 561 -19.56 -9.85 -3.72
CA ILE A 561 -18.79 -8.69 -3.22
C ILE A 561 -19.40 -8.17 -1.91
N LEU A 562 -20.73 -8.08 -1.85
CA LEU A 562 -21.42 -7.65 -0.64
C LEU A 562 -21.21 -8.61 0.54
N ARG A 563 -21.30 -9.93 0.30
CA ARG A 563 -21.09 -10.95 1.32
C ARG A 563 -19.63 -11.02 1.79
N GLU A 564 -18.66 -10.84 0.90
CA GLU A 564 -17.24 -10.75 1.24
C GLU A 564 -16.94 -9.56 2.17
N ASN A 565 -17.60 -8.41 1.96
CA ASN A 565 -17.35 -7.20 2.74
C ASN A 565 -18.11 -7.12 4.06
N PHE A 566 -19.33 -7.66 4.13
CA PHE A 566 -20.27 -7.47 5.25
C PHE A 566 -20.73 -8.77 5.94
N GLY A 567 -20.33 -9.95 5.48
CA GLY A 567 -20.67 -11.22 6.14
C GLY A 567 -22.18 -11.46 6.23
N GLN A 568 -22.71 -11.74 7.44
CA GLN A 568 -24.13 -12.00 7.67
C GLN A 568 -25.03 -10.75 7.46
N GLU A 569 -24.50 -9.55 7.72
CA GLU A 569 -25.25 -8.30 7.58
C GLU A 569 -25.54 -7.95 6.11
N SER A 570 -24.87 -8.62 5.15
CA SER A 570 -25.06 -8.41 3.71
C SER A 570 -26.54 -8.51 3.30
N SER A 571 -27.29 -9.43 3.89
CA SER A 571 -28.71 -9.66 3.59
C SER A 571 -29.62 -8.48 3.98
N THR A 572 -29.25 -7.74 5.03
CA THR A 572 -30.06 -6.63 5.56
C THR A 572 -29.83 -5.35 4.76
N ILE A 573 -28.61 -5.16 4.26
CA ILE A 573 -28.21 -3.96 3.51
C ILE A 573 -28.29 -4.13 1.99
N GLU A 574 -28.54 -5.34 1.48
CA GLU A 574 -28.64 -5.63 0.04
C GLU A 574 -29.68 -4.73 -0.66
N SER A 575 -30.79 -4.44 0.01
CA SER A 575 -31.86 -3.58 -0.50
C SER A 575 -31.46 -2.11 -0.67
N LEU A 576 -30.39 -1.67 -0.01
CA LEU A 576 -29.85 -0.31 -0.09
C LEU A 576 -28.75 -0.18 -1.15
N GLN A 577 -28.38 -1.28 -1.83
CA GLN A 577 -27.32 -1.29 -2.83
C GLN A 577 -27.82 -0.75 -4.18
N PHE A 578 -27.21 0.33 -4.65
CA PHE A 578 -27.38 0.87 -5.99
C PHE A 578 -26.34 0.30 -6.95
N ASN A 579 -26.72 0.16 -8.22
CA ASN A 579 -25.77 -0.15 -9.29
C ASN A 579 -24.97 1.12 -9.65
N PHE A 580 -23.66 0.97 -9.88
CA PHE A 580 -22.77 2.04 -10.32
C PHE A 580 -23.32 2.82 -11.53
N ALA A 581 -23.88 2.14 -12.53
CA ALA A 581 -24.44 2.79 -13.71
C ALA A 581 -25.61 3.74 -13.39
N THR A 582 -26.40 3.43 -12.36
CA THR A 582 -27.48 4.30 -11.89
C THR A 582 -26.92 5.58 -11.27
N ILE A 583 -25.79 5.49 -10.56
CA ILE A 583 -25.14 6.62 -9.91
C ILE A 583 -24.37 7.48 -10.91
N GLU A 584 -23.70 6.87 -11.90
CA GLU A 584 -23.11 7.58 -13.03
C GLU A 584 -24.16 8.39 -13.77
N ALA A 585 -25.30 7.79 -14.12
CA ALA A 585 -26.39 8.51 -14.78
C ALA A 585 -26.93 9.65 -13.91
N ALA A 586 -27.17 9.40 -12.63
CA ALA A 586 -27.71 10.40 -11.70
C ALA A 586 -26.79 11.61 -11.50
N THR A 587 -25.48 11.43 -11.61
CA THR A 587 -24.45 12.47 -11.40
C THR A 587 -23.91 13.05 -12.71
N ASN A 588 -24.48 12.69 -13.85
CA ASN A 588 -23.95 13.03 -15.18
C ASN A 588 -22.46 12.66 -15.32
N ASN A 589 -22.15 11.39 -15.07
CA ASN A 589 -20.81 10.82 -15.08
C ASN A 589 -19.84 11.54 -14.12
N PHE A 590 -20.30 11.83 -12.89
CA PHE A 590 -19.53 12.60 -11.91
C PHE A 590 -18.98 13.93 -12.46
N SER A 591 -19.80 14.64 -13.24
CA SER A 591 -19.42 15.93 -13.84
C SER A 591 -18.85 16.90 -12.80
N HIS A 592 -17.80 17.63 -13.16
CA HIS A 592 -17.24 18.69 -12.33
C HIS A 592 -18.28 19.76 -11.96
N GLU A 593 -19.29 19.99 -12.80
CA GLU A 593 -20.39 20.93 -12.54
C GLU A 593 -21.30 20.47 -11.39
N ASN A 594 -21.41 19.16 -11.21
CA ASN A 594 -22.18 18.55 -10.12
C ASN A 594 -21.37 18.42 -8.84
N LYS A 595 -20.07 18.75 -8.83
CA LYS A 595 -19.23 18.63 -7.65
C LYS A 595 -19.57 19.69 -6.61
N ILE A 596 -20.19 19.26 -5.51
CA ILE A 596 -20.60 20.14 -4.41
C ILE A 596 -19.63 20.15 -3.24
N GLY A 597 -18.74 19.16 -3.11
CA GLY A 597 -17.90 18.97 -1.92
C GLY A 597 -16.60 18.22 -2.23
N ARG A 598 -15.56 18.44 -1.41
CA ARG A 598 -14.38 17.55 -1.30
C ARG A 598 -13.94 17.57 0.16
N GLY A 599 -13.95 16.42 0.81
CA GLY A 599 -13.44 16.23 2.18
C GLY A 599 -12.20 15.34 2.18
N GLY A 600 -11.68 15.01 3.37
CA GLY A 600 -10.54 14.09 3.52
C GLY A 600 -10.82 12.67 3.00
N PHE A 601 -12.09 12.29 2.93
CA PHE A 601 -12.50 10.91 2.60
C PHE A 601 -12.93 10.73 1.14
N GLY A 602 -13.15 11.82 0.40
CA GLY A 602 -13.67 11.72 -0.96
C GLY A 602 -14.28 13.00 -1.52
N GLU A 603 -14.80 12.87 -2.73
CA GLU A 603 -15.48 13.93 -3.47
C GLU A 603 -17.00 13.75 -3.37
N VAL A 604 -17.74 14.85 -3.23
CA VAL A 604 -19.21 14.83 -3.10
C VAL A 604 -19.84 15.50 -4.30
N TYR A 605 -20.77 14.81 -4.94
CA TYR A 605 -21.49 15.26 -6.13
C TYR A 605 -22.98 15.38 -5.85
N LYS A 606 -23.63 16.38 -6.42
CA LYS A 606 -25.08 16.43 -6.53
C LYS A 606 -25.51 15.50 -7.67
N GLY A 607 -26.59 14.77 -7.46
CA GLY A 607 -27.23 13.97 -8.49
C GLY A 607 -28.74 14.02 -8.39
N ILE A 608 -29.41 13.51 -9.42
CA ILE A 608 -30.86 13.34 -9.44
C ILE A 608 -31.13 11.89 -9.84
N LEU A 609 -31.76 11.12 -8.95
CA LEU A 609 -32.19 9.75 -9.26
C LEU A 609 -33.27 9.77 -10.34
N ILE A 610 -33.48 8.62 -11.00
CA ILE A 610 -34.48 8.47 -12.07
C ILE A 610 -35.90 8.83 -11.60
N ASP A 611 -36.18 8.66 -10.32
CA ASP A 611 -37.45 9.04 -9.69
C ASP A 611 -37.56 10.54 -9.35
N GLY A 612 -36.58 11.35 -9.76
CA GLY A 612 -36.53 12.79 -9.54
C GLY A 612 -35.98 13.21 -8.18
N ARG A 613 -35.64 12.28 -7.28
CA ARG A 613 -35.10 12.62 -5.95
C ARG A 613 -33.70 13.21 -6.06
N PRO A 614 -33.43 14.41 -5.51
CA PRO A 614 -32.10 14.98 -5.46
C PRO A 614 -31.26 14.27 -4.38
N ILE A 615 -30.04 13.87 -4.75
CA ILE A 615 -29.14 13.12 -3.89
C ILE A 615 -27.75 13.77 -3.80
N ALA A 616 -27.05 13.51 -2.70
CA ALA A 616 -25.64 13.80 -2.53
C ALA A 616 -24.84 12.48 -2.55
N VAL A 617 -23.87 12.39 -3.46
CA VAL A 617 -23.09 11.19 -3.76
C VAL A 617 -21.65 11.41 -3.29
N LYS A 618 -21.28 10.80 -2.15
CA LYS A 618 -19.93 10.83 -1.59
C LYS A 618 -19.14 9.65 -2.17
N ARG A 619 -18.27 9.93 -3.13
CA ARG A 619 -17.36 8.95 -3.74
C ARG A 619 -16.08 8.89 -2.92
N LEU A 620 -15.83 7.77 -2.26
CA LEU A 620 -14.64 7.60 -1.44
C LEU A 620 -13.40 7.42 -2.32
N SER A 621 -12.25 7.89 -1.82
CA SER A 621 -10.97 7.69 -2.51
C SER A 621 -10.69 6.18 -2.66
N ARG A 622 -10.37 5.74 -3.88
CA ARG A 622 -10.12 4.31 -4.23
C ARG A 622 -9.02 3.63 -3.38
N ASN A 623 -8.22 4.46 -2.72
CA ASN A 623 -6.87 4.17 -2.29
C ASN A 623 -6.62 4.28 -0.78
N SER A 624 -7.61 4.76 -0.03
CA SER A 624 -7.50 4.90 1.42
C SER A 624 -7.97 3.62 2.10
N LYS A 625 -7.08 2.93 2.83
CA LYS A 625 -7.46 1.83 3.75
C LYS A 625 -8.47 2.32 4.80
N GLN A 626 -8.28 3.55 5.29
CA GLN A 626 -9.20 4.21 6.21
C GLN A 626 -10.60 4.38 5.60
N GLY A 627 -10.67 4.71 4.30
CA GLY A 627 -11.94 4.80 3.58
C GLY A 627 -12.74 3.49 3.53
N VAL A 628 -12.12 2.32 3.64
CA VAL A 628 -12.84 1.03 3.64
C VAL A 628 -13.53 0.77 4.98
N GLU A 629 -12.83 0.98 6.09
CA GLU A 629 -13.41 0.80 7.43
C GLU A 629 -14.47 1.85 7.72
N GLU A 630 -14.25 3.10 7.33
CA GLU A 630 -15.26 4.16 7.45
C GLU A 630 -16.47 3.89 6.54
N PHE A 631 -16.26 3.38 5.32
CA PHE A 631 -17.37 2.96 4.45
C PHE A 631 -18.23 1.89 5.11
N LYS A 632 -17.61 0.82 5.63
CA LYS A 632 -18.34 -0.25 6.32
C LYS A 632 -19.08 0.29 7.54
N ASN A 633 -18.40 1.11 8.33
CA ASN A 633 -18.97 1.73 9.52
C ASN A 633 -20.18 2.61 9.18
N GLU A 634 -20.07 3.49 8.16
CA GLU A 634 -21.20 4.33 7.71
C GLU A 634 -22.37 3.49 7.20
N VAL A 635 -22.12 2.47 6.37
CA VAL A 635 -23.20 1.63 5.82
C VAL A 635 -23.95 0.88 6.93
N LEU A 636 -23.24 0.35 7.92
CA LEU A 636 -23.84 -0.42 9.02
C LEU A 636 -24.54 0.44 10.07
N LEU A 637 -23.98 1.61 10.38
CA LEU A 637 -24.54 2.56 11.33
C LEU A 637 -25.74 3.31 10.74
N ILE A 638 -25.54 3.99 9.61
CA ILE A 638 -26.48 5.02 9.16
C ILE A 638 -27.75 4.40 8.58
N ALA A 639 -27.68 3.17 8.03
CA ALA A 639 -28.88 2.42 7.65
C ALA A 639 -29.88 2.24 8.80
N LYS A 640 -29.43 2.32 10.07
CA LYS A 640 -30.24 2.18 11.28
C LYS A 640 -30.63 3.53 11.92
N LEU A 641 -30.15 4.66 11.39
CA LEU A 641 -30.35 6.00 11.97
C LEU A 641 -31.32 6.81 11.11
N GLN A 642 -32.51 7.12 11.66
CA GLN A 642 -33.49 7.98 11.01
C GLN A 642 -34.01 9.03 12.00
N HIS A 643 -33.67 10.29 11.76
CA HIS A 643 -34.12 11.39 12.60
C HIS A 643 -34.12 12.70 11.81
N ARG A 644 -35.05 13.61 12.13
CA ARG A 644 -35.23 14.89 11.39
C ARG A 644 -33.99 15.80 11.39
N ASN A 645 -33.15 15.65 12.42
CA ASN A 645 -31.90 16.41 12.58
C ASN A 645 -30.64 15.61 12.21
N LEU A 646 -30.78 14.50 11.48
CA LEU A 646 -29.68 13.75 10.86
C LEU A 646 -29.89 13.73 9.34
N VAL A 647 -28.81 13.73 8.58
CA VAL A 647 -28.88 13.57 7.12
C VAL A 647 -29.30 12.14 6.80
N ALA A 648 -30.38 11.98 6.03
CA ALA A 648 -30.90 10.69 5.63
C ALA A 648 -29.95 9.98 4.67
N PHE A 649 -29.52 8.78 5.05
CA PHE A 649 -28.83 7.85 4.18
C PHE A 649 -29.83 7.12 3.29
N ILE A 650 -29.56 7.15 1.98
CA ILE A 650 -30.43 6.55 0.96
C ILE A 650 -29.90 5.17 0.56
N GLY A 651 -28.58 5.02 0.46
CA GLY A 651 -27.97 3.76 0.11
C GLY A 651 -26.49 3.89 -0.24
N PHE A 652 -25.93 2.83 -0.81
CA PHE A 652 -24.53 2.79 -1.20
C PHE A 652 -24.36 2.09 -2.55
N CYS A 653 -23.26 2.37 -3.23
CA CYS A 653 -22.79 1.58 -4.35
C CYS A 653 -21.43 0.98 -3.97
N LEU A 654 -21.36 -0.34 -4.05
CA LEU A 654 -20.15 -1.13 -3.82
C LEU A 654 -19.88 -1.95 -5.08
N ASP A 655 -18.79 -1.63 -5.76
CA ASP A 655 -18.21 -2.36 -6.88
C ASP A 655 -16.72 -2.61 -6.59
N GLU A 656 -16.03 -3.50 -7.33
CA GLU A 656 -14.66 -3.94 -7.01
C GLU A 656 -13.68 -2.78 -6.71
N GLN A 657 -13.81 -1.67 -7.44
CA GLN A 657 -12.96 -0.48 -7.30
C GLN A 657 -13.71 0.77 -6.80
N GLU A 658 -15.03 0.72 -6.60
CA GLU A 658 -15.85 1.89 -6.26
C GLU A 658 -16.58 1.69 -4.93
N LYS A 659 -16.43 2.68 -4.04
CA LYS A 659 -17.11 2.74 -2.74
C LYS A 659 -17.80 4.10 -2.64
N ILE A 660 -19.12 4.09 -2.74
CA ILE A 660 -19.91 5.31 -2.88
C ILE A 660 -21.05 5.27 -1.87
N LEU A 661 -21.24 6.38 -1.16
CA LEU A 661 -22.32 6.58 -0.21
C LEU A 661 -23.30 7.61 -0.76
N ILE A 662 -24.59 7.35 -0.62
CA ILE A 662 -25.67 8.14 -1.21
C ILE A 662 -26.55 8.66 -0.09
N TYR A 663 -26.67 9.98 -0.02
CA TYR A 663 -27.44 10.72 0.97
C TYR A 663 -28.52 11.56 0.31
N GLU A 664 -29.48 12.04 1.08
CA GLU A 664 -30.35 13.13 0.64
C GLU A 664 -29.52 14.38 0.29
N TYR A 665 -29.92 15.13 -0.73
CA TYR A 665 -29.31 16.42 -1.02
C TYR A 665 -29.88 17.50 -0.10
N VAL A 666 -29.00 18.14 0.67
CA VAL A 666 -29.36 19.22 1.61
C VAL A 666 -28.95 20.58 1.01
N PRO A 667 -29.89 21.47 0.66
CA PRO A 667 -29.62 22.59 -0.26
C PRO A 667 -28.90 23.80 0.35
N ASN A 668 -29.11 24.12 1.63
CA ASN A 668 -28.51 25.31 2.26
C ASN A 668 -27.10 25.01 2.82
N LYS A 669 -26.30 24.16 2.18
CA LYS A 669 -24.89 23.87 2.54
C LYS A 669 -24.69 23.56 4.05
N SER A 670 -23.46 23.71 4.53
CA SER A 670 -23.05 23.49 5.92
C SER A 670 -23.11 24.76 6.76
N LEU A 671 -23.13 24.61 8.09
CA LEU A 671 -23.26 25.71 9.04
C LEU A 671 -22.02 26.62 9.07
N ASP A 672 -20.81 26.07 8.91
CA ASP A 672 -19.57 26.85 8.82
C ASP A 672 -19.61 27.89 7.69
N TYR A 673 -20.25 27.56 6.57
CA TYR A 673 -20.46 28.46 5.44
C TYR A 673 -21.27 29.72 5.84
N PHE A 674 -22.27 29.58 6.73
CA PHE A 674 -23.05 30.73 7.20
C PHE A 674 -22.40 31.50 8.34
N LEU A 675 -21.54 30.86 9.13
CA LEU A 675 -20.87 31.48 10.27
C LEU A 675 -19.61 32.24 9.85
N PHE A 676 -18.80 31.68 8.97
CA PHE A 676 -17.42 32.14 8.75
C PHE A 676 -17.12 32.64 7.33
N ASP A 677 -17.95 32.33 6.33
CA ASP A 677 -17.71 32.83 4.97
C ASP A 677 -18.06 34.33 4.88
N THR A 678 -17.07 35.14 4.53
CA THR A 678 -17.21 36.59 4.40
C THR A 678 -17.90 37.02 3.10
N LYS A 679 -18.10 36.10 2.14
CA LYS A 679 -18.63 36.39 0.80
C LYS A 679 -20.17 36.45 0.74
N LEU A 680 -20.89 36.15 1.81
CA LEU A 680 -22.36 36.07 1.83
C LEU A 680 -23.07 37.36 2.28
N GLU A 681 -24.22 37.63 1.66
CA GLU A 681 -25.19 38.66 2.09
C GLU A 681 -26.17 38.15 3.18
N LYS A 682 -26.42 36.84 3.26
CA LYS A 682 -27.43 36.25 4.17
C LYS A 682 -26.82 35.95 5.55
N VAL A 683 -27.12 36.81 6.52
CA VAL A 683 -26.76 36.64 7.94
C VAL A 683 -27.84 35.81 8.67
N LEU A 684 -27.44 34.78 9.41
CA LEU A 684 -28.36 34.03 10.28
C LEU A 684 -28.87 34.92 11.41
N SER A 685 -30.20 35.05 11.53
CA SER A 685 -30.83 35.73 12.66
C SER A 685 -30.59 34.97 13.97
N TRP A 686 -30.80 35.62 15.12
CA TRP A 686 -30.73 34.93 16.41
C TRP A 686 -31.74 33.79 16.49
N SER A 687 -32.96 33.98 15.99
CA SER A 687 -33.99 32.94 15.93
C SER A 687 -33.51 31.71 15.14
N ASP A 688 -32.86 31.91 13.99
CA ASP A 688 -32.28 30.82 13.20
C ASP A 688 -31.16 30.11 13.98
N ARG A 689 -30.25 30.87 14.61
CA ARG A 689 -29.15 30.32 15.41
C ARG A 689 -29.65 29.50 16.59
N HIS A 690 -30.64 30.01 17.33
CA HIS A 690 -31.25 29.31 18.46
C HIS A 690 -31.98 28.03 18.01
N LYS A 691 -32.71 28.09 16.88
CA LYS A 691 -33.34 26.93 16.24
C LYS A 691 -32.31 25.87 15.82
N ILE A 692 -31.17 26.31 15.26
CA ILE A 692 -30.05 25.44 14.87
C ILE A 692 -29.43 24.77 16.10
N ILE A 693 -29.13 25.52 17.17
CA ILE A 693 -28.61 24.95 18.43
C ILE A 693 -29.55 23.87 18.97
N GLY A 694 -30.85 24.17 19.08
CA GLY A 694 -31.85 23.22 19.56
C GLY A 694 -32.07 22.02 18.64
N GLY A 695 -31.89 22.17 17.32
CA GLY A 695 -31.95 21.06 16.38
C GLY A 695 -30.74 20.14 16.46
N ILE A 696 -29.52 20.69 16.57
CA ILE A 696 -28.30 19.91 16.77
C ILE A 696 -28.40 19.13 18.08
N ALA A 697 -28.81 19.79 19.18
CA ALA A 697 -28.95 19.15 20.47
C ALA A 697 -29.89 17.94 20.45
N ARG A 698 -31.04 18.06 19.77
CA ARG A 698 -31.98 16.93 19.56
C ARG A 698 -31.39 15.82 18.69
N GLY A 699 -30.60 16.18 17.68
CA GLY A 699 -29.88 15.22 16.84
C GLY A 699 -28.87 14.39 17.63
N ILE A 700 -28.06 15.02 18.48
CA ILE A 700 -27.08 14.33 19.33
C ILE A 700 -27.78 13.51 20.42
N LEU A 701 -28.83 14.05 21.06
CA LEU A 701 -29.65 13.30 22.02
C LEU A 701 -30.21 12.02 21.41
N TYR A 702 -30.67 12.08 20.15
CA TYR A 702 -31.11 10.89 19.45
C TYR A 702 -30.00 9.84 19.33
N LEU A 703 -28.78 10.22 19.00
CA LEU A 703 -27.63 9.31 18.90
C LEU A 703 -27.21 8.70 20.25
N HIS A 704 -27.30 9.47 21.33
CA HIS A 704 -26.83 9.05 22.65
C HIS A 704 -27.84 8.20 23.42
N GLU A 705 -29.15 8.51 23.33
CA GLU A 705 -30.16 7.92 24.22
C GLU A 705 -31.38 7.31 23.50
N HIS A 706 -31.81 7.86 22.36
CA HIS A 706 -33.08 7.43 21.72
C HIS A 706 -32.91 6.47 20.54
N SER A 707 -31.71 6.31 19.99
CA SER A 707 -31.44 5.28 19.00
C SER A 707 -31.39 3.90 19.66
N ARG A 708 -31.68 2.85 18.88
CA ARG A 708 -31.58 1.45 19.35
C ARG A 708 -30.20 1.07 19.90
N LEU A 709 -29.18 1.81 19.50
CA LEU A 709 -27.78 1.63 19.87
C LEU A 709 -27.24 3.00 20.27
N LYS A 710 -26.42 3.07 21.32
CA LYS A 710 -25.72 4.31 21.69
C LYS A 710 -24.62 4.57 20.67
N VAL A 711 -24.69 5.70 19.96
CA VAL A 711 -23.77 6.09 18.90
C VAL A 711 -23.01 7.35 19.31
N ILE A 712 -21.68 7.27 19.33
CA ILE A 712 -20.81 8.43 19.55
C ILE A 712 -20.25 8.88 18.20
N HIS A 713 -20.42 10.15 17.85
CA HIS A 713 -20.07 10.68 16.52
C HIS A 713 -18.57 10.96 16.36
N ARG A 714 -17.93 11.58 17.36
CA ARG A 714 -16.48 11.88 17.44
C ARG A 714 -15.90 12.88 16.42
N ASP A 715 -16.71 13.46 15.54
CA ASP A 715 -16.28 14.52 14.59
C ASP A 715 -17.38 15.56 14.38
N LEU A 716 -18.04 15.96 15.47
CA LEU A 716 -19.04 17.02 15.43
C LEU A 716 -18.34 18.38 15.29
N LYS A 717 -18.72 19.12 14.25
CA LYS A 717 -18.20 20.45 13.92
C LYS A 717 -19.16 21.16 12.96
N PRO A 718 -19.09 22.50 12.79
CA PRO A 718 -20.04 23.21 11.95
C PRO A 718 -20.03 22.79 10.47
N SER A 719 -18.89 22.33 9.93
CA SER A 719 -18.82 21.82 8.54
C SER A 719 -19.59 20.50 8.34
N ASN A 720 -19.86 19.76 9.42
CA ASN A 720 -20.60 18.49 9.40
C ASN A 720 -22.08 18.67 9.76
N VAL A 721 -22.56 19.91 9.94
CA VAL A 721 -23.97 20.24 10.15
C VAL A 721 -24.50 20.92 8.89
N LEU A 722 -25.37 20.24 8.14
CA LEU A 722 -26.03 20.77 6.94
C LEU A 722 -27.36 21.45 7.28
N LEU A 723 -27.82 22.37 6.44
CA LEU A 723 -29.08 23.10 6.64
C LEU A 723 -30.09 22.77 5.53
N ASP A 724 -31.29 22.33 5.91
CA ASP A 724 -32.38 22.08 4.96
C ASP A 724 -33.02 23.38 4.44
N GLU A 725 -33.99 23.26 3.53
CA GLU A 725 -34.73 24.38 2.92
C GLU A 725 -35.37 25.33 3.95
N ASN A 726 -35.75 24.79 5.12
CA ASN A 726 -36.39 25.49 6.22
C ASN A 726 -35.39 25.91 7.32
N MET A 727 -34.08 25.87 7.03
CA MET A 727 -32.99 26.18 7.96
C MET A 727 -32.95 25.27 9.20
N ASN A 728 -33.47 24.05 9.12
CA ASN A 728 -33.28 23.06 10.17
C ASN A 728 -31.91 22.39 10.02
N PRO A 729 -31.18 22.15 11.12
CA PRO A 729 -29.89 21.49 11.08
C PRO A 729 -30.04 19.98 10.91
N LYS A 730 -29.13 19.39 10.12
CA LYS A 730 -28.97 17.96 9.92
C LYS A 730 -27.50 17.57 10.09
N ILE A 731 -27.21 16.76 11.10
CA ILE A 731 -25.86 16.24 11.37
C ILE A 731 -25.51 15.19 10.29
N SER A 732 -24.28 15.25 9.80
CA SER A 732 -23.75 14.42 8.72
C SER A 732 -22.34 13.90 9.05
N ASP A 733 -21.82 12.99 8.21
CA ASP A 733 -20.46 12.44 8.29
C ASP A 733 -20.17 11.51 9.48
N PHE A 734 -20.82 10.34 9.49
CA PHE A 734 -20.67 9.31 10.53
C PHE A 734 -19.47 8.37 10.30
N GLY A 735 -18.53 8.71 9.41
CA GLY A 735 -17.35 7.90 9.13
C GLY A 735 -16.59 7.45 10.38
N LEU A 736 -16.46 8.38 11.33
CA LEU A 736 -15.76 8.17 12.60
C LEU A 736 -16.66 7.69 13.74
N ALA A 737 -17.96 7.52 13.52
CA ALA A 737 -18.88 7.15 14.59
C ALA A 737 -18.60 5.74 15.14
N ARG A 738 -19.01 5.47 16.38
CA ARG A 738 -18.86 4.14 17.01
C ARG A 738 -20.12 3.76 17.76
N ILE A 739 -20.47 2.47 17.67
CA ILE A 739 -21.49 1.85 18.50
C ILE A 739 -20.83 1.51 19.83
N VAL A 740 -21.45 1.95 20.92
CA VAL A 740 -21.10 1.54 22.28
C VAL A 740 -22.30 0.77 22.82
N GLU A 741 -22.06 -0.36 23.51
CA GLU A 741 -23.14 -1.06 24.22
C GLU A 741 -23.78 -0.10 25.23
N ILE A 742 -25.10 -0.17 25.40
CA ILE A 742 -25.86 0.79 26.24
C ILE A 742 -25.31 0.83 27.68
N ASP A 743 -24.78 -0.29 28.17
CA ASP A 743 -24.21 -0.43 29.52
C ASP A 743 -22.75 0.03 29.65
N GLN A 744 -22.03 0.25 28.53
CA GLN A 744 -20.65 0.75 28.54
C GLN A 744 -20.64 2.28 28.49
N GLN A 745 -20.11 2.91 29.55
CA GLN A 745 -20.06 4.37 29.65
C GLN A 745 -18.97 5.01 28.76
N GLU A 746 -17.86 4.30 28.56
CA GLU A 746 -16.68 4.83 27.86
C GLU A 746 -16.07 3.77 26.93
N GLY A 747 -15.57 4.22 25.78
CA GLY A 747 -14.73 3.45 24.88
C GLY A 747 -13.30 3.98 24.88
N SER A 748 -12.33 3.11 24.60
CA SER A 748 -10.92 3.49 24.41
C SER A 748 -10.46 3.12 23.01
N THR A 749 -9.67 3.99 22.39
CA THR A 749 -9.03 3.75 21.08
C THR A 749 -7.57 4.14 21.14
N ASN A 750 -6.70 3.29 20.61
CA ASN A 750 -5.28 3.63 20.42
C ASN A 750 -5.07 4.62 19.26
N ARG A 751 -6.10 4.87 18.45
CA ARG A 751 -6.06 5.75 17.28
C ARG A 751 -6.91 6.99 17.52
N ILE A 752 -6.26 8.13 17.77
CA ILE A 752 -6.91 9.43 18.01
C ILE A 752 -7.15 10.10 16.64
N ILE A 753 -8.42 10.24 16.26
CA ILE A 753 -8.87 10.79 14.96
C ILE A 753 -10.05 11.72 15.13
N GLY A 754 -10.14 12.78 14.32
CA GLY A 754 -11.20 13.78 14.35
C GLY A 754 -10.66 15.17 14.03
N THR A 755 -11.44 16.22 14.30
CA THR A 755 -11.03 17.61 14.02
C THR A 755 -10.50 18.31 15.26
N TYR A 756 -9.22 18.69 15.20
CA TYR A 756 -8.55 19.43 16.28
C TYR A 756 -9.30 20.75 16.58
N GLY A 757 -9.46 21.06 17.87
CA GLY A 757 -10.28 22.17 18.35
C GLY A 757 -11.72 21.78 18.75
N TYR A 758 -12.24 20.65 18.26
CA TYR A 758 -13.54 20.10 18.68
C TYR A 758 -13.41 18.85 19.54
N MET A 759 -12.22 18.25 19.60
CA MET A 759 -11.93 17.09 20.44
C MET A 759 -11.92 17.48 21.92
N SER A 760 -12.51 16.63 22.76
CA SER A 760 -12.39 16.77 24.20
C SER A 760 -10.97 16.43 24.69
N PRO A 761 -10.53 16.99 25.84
CA PRO A 761 -9.20 16.74 26.39
C PRO A 761 -8.88 15.25 26.60
N GLU A 762 -9.81 14.49 27.20
CA GLU A 762 -9.62 13.07 27.48
C GLU A 762 -9.47 12.23 26.21
N TYR A 763 -10.16 12.61 25.13
CA TYR A 763 -10.03 11.97 23.84
C TYR A 763 -8.71 12.32 23.15
N ALA A 764 -8.34 13.61 23.18
CA ALA A 764 -7.12 14.10 22.55
C ALA A 764 -5.83 13.62 23.24
N MET A 765 -5.86 13.37 24.55
CA MET A 765 -4.70 12.92 25.32
C MET A 765 -4.60 11.40 25.46
N PHE A 766 -5.72 10.75 25.76
CA PHE A 766 -5.75 9.35 26.18
C PHE A 766 -6.49 8.43 25.19
N GLY A 767 -7.11 8.98 24.14
CA GLY A 767 -7.93 8.19 23.22
C GLY A 767 -9.23 7.67 23.84
N GLN A 768 -9.64 8.22 24.98
CA GLN A 768 -10.88 7.87 25.68
C GLN A 768 -12.04 8.66 25.07
N PHE A 769 -13.11 7.99 24.65
CA PHE A 769 -14.29 8.65 24.09
C PHE A 769 -15.58 8.16 24.73
N SER A 770 -16.52 9.07 24.90
CA SER A 770 -17.88 8.80 25.38
C SER A 770 -18.87 9.79 24.76
N ASP A 771 -20.14 9.72 25.16
CA ASP A 771 -21.14 10.75 24.84
C ASP A 771 -20.70 12.14 25.31
N LYS A 772 -19.89 12.22 26.38
CA LYS A 772 -19.35 13.48 26.89
C LYS A 772 -18.31 14.11 25.95
N SER A 773 -17.67 13.33 25.09
CA SER A 773 -16.78 13.85 24.06
C SER A 773 -17.56 14.60 22.97
N ASP A 774 -18.72 14.07 22.56
CA ASP A 774 -19.64 14.75 21.64
C ASP A 774 -20.28 16.00 22.29
N VAL A 775 -20.59 15.95 23.59
CA VAL A 775 -21.06 17.11 24.37
C VAL A 775 -20.03 18.23 24.33
N TYR A 776 -18.74 17.92 24.49
CA TYR A 776 -17.67 18.91 24.38
C TYR A 776 -17.63 19.56 23.00
N SER A 777 -17.66 18.75 21.94
CA SER A 777 -17.71 19.27 20.56
C SER A 777 -18.93 20.16 20.31
N PHE A 778 -20.08 19.78 20.87
CA PHE A 778 -21.30 20.58 20.84
C PHE A 778 -21.15 21.93 21.58
N GLY A 779 -20.48 21.94 22.73
CA GLY A 779 -20.15 23.16 23.46
C GLY A 779 -19.33 24.15 22.63
N VAL A 780 -18.27 23.67 21.99
CA VAL A 780 -17.45 24.48 21.06
C VAL A 780 -18.32 25.05 19.94
N MET A 781 -19.17 24.22 19.32
CA MET A 781 -20.07 24.68 18.25
C MET A 781 -21.06 25.74 18.71
N ILE A 782 -21.65 25.61 19.91
CA ILE A 782 -22.56 26.65 20.43
C ILE A 782 -21.83 27.99 20.52
N LEU A 783 -20.63 28.00 21.07
CA LEU A 783 -19.85 29.23 21.24
C LEU A 783 -19.46 29.85 19.89
N GLU A 784 -19.15 29.03 18.90
CA GLU A 784 -18.95 29.49 17.51
C GLU A 784 -20.23 30.07 16.89
N ILE A 785 -21.38 29.43 17.09
CA ILE A 785 -22.67 29.89 16.58
C ILE A 785 -23.04 31.24 17.18
N ILE A 786 -22.83 31.45 18.49
CA ILE A 786 -23.17 32.71 19.17
C ILE A 786 -22.23 33.83 18.75
N SER A 787 -20.92 33.55 18.72
CA SER A 787 -19.90 34.58 18.49
C SER A 787 -19.63 34.89 17.02
N GLY A 788 -19.99 33.99 16.09
CA GLY A 788 -19.60 34.09 14.69
C GLY A 788 -18.08 33.99 14.49
N LYS A 789 -17.32 33.63 15.53
CA LYS A 789 -15.86 33.47 15.50
C LYS A 789 -15.51 32.01 15.41
N LYS A 790 -14.57 31.68 14.52
CA LYS A 790 -14.06 30.33 14.36
C LYS A 790 -13.10 29.97 15.49
N ASN A 791 -13.17 28.75 16.00
CA ASN A 791 -12.19 28.21 16.93
C ASN A 791 -10.89 27.92 16.18
N ILE A 792 -9.87 28.76 16.37
CA ILE A 792 -8.59 28.63 15.67
C ILE A 792 -7.77 27.52 16.34
N GLY A 793 -7.75 26.33 15.72
CA GLY A 793 -6.87 25.23 16.10
C GLY A 793 -5.46 25.31 15.52
N SER A 794 -4.97 26.50 15.11
CA SER A 794 -3.67 26.61 14.45
C SER A 794 -2.52 26.52 15.46
N TYR A 795 -1.53 25.71 15.09
CA TYR A 795 -0.22 25.47 15.70
C TYR A 795 0.68 26.73 15.73
N GLU A 796 0.16 27.87 16.16
CA GLU A 796 0.96 29.06 16.48
C GLU A 796 0.98 29.22 18.01
N PRO A 797 2.05 28.78 18.70
CA PRO A 797 2.21 28.94 20.15
C PRO A 797 2.00 30.38 20.62
N HIS A 798 2.25 31.35 19.75
CA HIS A 798 2.17 32.78 20.05
C HIS A 798 0.75 33.38 19.98
N ARG A 799 -0.27 32.64 19.53
CA ARG A 799 -1.68 33.14 19.43
C ARG A 799 -2.69 32.37 20.29
N VAL A 800 -2.22 31.50 21.19
CA VAL A 800 -3.06 30.71 22.10
C VAL A 800 -3.91 31.59 23.02
N ALA A 801 -3.41 32.78 23.38
CA ALA A 801 -4.14 33.76 24.19
C ALA A 801 -5.48 34.21 23.54
N ASP A 802 -5.61 34.10 22.21
CA ASP A 802 -6.79 34.52 21.44
C ASP A 802 -7.79 33.39 21.14
N GLY A 803 -7.66 32.23 21.79
CA GLY A 803 -8.58 31.10 21.59
C GLY A 803 -10.04 31.43 21.94
N LEU A 804 -10.99 30.89 21.18
CA LEU A 804 -12.43 31.16 21.34
C LEU A 804 -12.92 30.90 22.77
N LEU A 805 -12.52 29.78 23.36
CA LEU A 805 -12.93 29.41 24.72
C LEU A 805 -12.43 30.43 25.75
N ASN A 806 -11.19 30.92 25.60
CA ASN A 806 -10.60 31.90 26.50
C ASN A 806 -11.30 33.27 26.35
N PHE A 807 -11.56 33.67 25.10
CA PHE A 807 -12.32 34.87 24.78
C PHE A 807 -13.71 34.87 25.45
N VAL A 808 -14.46 33.77 25.34
CA VAL A 808 -15.79 33.65 25.95
C VAL A 808 -15.70 33.60 27.47
N TRP A 809 -14.78 32.82 28.03
CA TRP A 809 -14.60 32.68 29.47
C TRP A 809 -14.28 34.01 30.15
N ARG A 810 -13.39 34.82 29.55
CA ARG A 810 -13.06 36.15 30.05
C ARG A 810 -14.30 37.04 30.16
N HIS A 811 -15.09 37.13 29.08
CA HIS A 811 -16.32 37.92 29.10
C HIS A 811 -17.40 37.37 30.05
N TRP A 812 -17.44 36.06 30.27
CA TRP A 812 -18.30 35.45 31.27
C TRP A 812 -17.89 35.85 32.69
N LYS A 813 -16.59 35.75 33.00
CA LYS A 813 -16.01 36.13 34.31
C LYS A 813 -16.16 37.62 34.61
N ASP A 814 -16.00 38.46 33.59
CA ASP A 814 -16.15 39.92 33.70
C ASP A 814 -17.62 40.38 33.70
N GLU A 815 -18.59 39.46 33.84
CA GLU A 815 -20.04 39.74 33.82
C GLU A 815 -20.51 40.49 32.57
N THR A 816 -19.78 40.34 31.45
CA THR A 816 -20.08 40.93 30.15
C THR A 816 -20.32 39.88 29.05
N PRO A 817 -21.13 38.81 29.28
CA PRO A 817 -21.30 37.72 28.32
C PRO A 817 -21.85 38.18 26.96
N LEU A 818 -22.67 39.24 26.93
CA LEU A 818 -23.22 39.76 25.67
C LEU A 818 -22.15 40.34 24.73
N ASN A 819 -20.97 40.72 25.24
CA ASN A 819 -19.86 41.19 24.40
C ASN A 819 -19.24 40.08 23.54
N THR A 820 -19.61 38.81 23.76
CA THR A 820 -19.17 37.70 22.91
C THR A 820 -20.03 37.52 21.66
N LEU A 821 -21.19 38.16 21.58
CA LEU A 821 -22.13 38.02 20.46
C LEU A 821 -21.50 38.46 19.13
N ASP A 822 -21.87 37.76 18.06
CA ASP A 822 -21.54 38.17 16.70
C ASP A 822 -22.07 39.58 16.41
N PRO A 823 -21.20 40.57 16.08
CA PRO A 823 -21.60 41.94 15.77
C PRO A 823 -22.58 42.06 14.60
N LYS A 824 -22.72 41.02 13.78
CA LYS A 824 -23.70 40.97 12.67
C LYS A 824 -25.14 40.81 13.16
N LEU A 825 -25.38 40.41 14.41
CA LEU A 825 -26.72 40.28 15.00
C LEU A 825 -27.25 41.67 15.44
N ARG A 826 -28.08 42.30 14.61
CA ARG A 826 -28.64 43.66 14.82
C ARG A 826 -29.78 43.69 15.85
N ASP A 827 -29.47 43.67 17.15
CA ASP A 827 -30.36 43.84 18.33
C ASP A 827 -31.65 42.99 18.42
N ASN A 828 -31.91 42.11 17.45
CA ASN A 828 -33.05 41.19 17.42
C ASN A 828 -32.74 39.86 18.14
N TYR A 829 -32.33 39.94 19.41
CA TYR A 829 -32.05 38.76 20.24
C TYR A 829 -32.58 38.93 21.67
N SER A 830 -32.90 37.82 22.33
CA SER A 830 -33.24 37.82 23.74
C SER A 830 -31.96 37.68 24.57
N ASN A 831 -31.63 38.69 25.39
CA ASN A 831 -30.48 38.64 26.30
C ASN A 831 -30.49 37.39 27.17
N ILE A 832 -31.67 36.97 27.64
CA ILE A 832 -31.85 35.79 28.49
C ILE A 832 -31.48 34.52 27.72
N GLU A 833 -31.96 34.37 26.49
CA GLU A 833 -31.65 33.20 25.65
C GLU A 833 -30.17 33.14 25.29
N VAL A 834 -29.57 34.28 24.93
CA VAL A 834 -28.14 34.35 24.57
C VAL A 834 -27.27 33.95 25.76
N ILE A 835 -27.45 34.61 26.92
CA ILE A 835 -26.67 34.34 28.13
C ILE A 835 -26.79 32.87 28.53
N LYS A 836 -28.00 32.32 28.40
CA LYS A 836 -28.28 30.92 28.66
C LYS A 836 -27.54 29.99 27.70
N CYS A 837 -27.54 30.26 26.39
CA CYS A 837 -26.77 29.47 25.44
C CYS A 837 -25.26 29.58 25.66
N ILE A 838 -24.72 30.75 26.02
CA ILE A 838 -23.31 30.92 26.41
C ILE A 838 -22.99 30.04 27.62
N ARG A 839 -23.85 30.07 28.65
CA ARG A 839 -23.70 29.26 29.86
C ARG A 839 -23.71 27.77 29.55
N ILE A 840 -24.63 27.31 28.70
CA ILE A 840 -24.68 25.92 28.21
C ILE A 840 -23.38 25.57 27.49
N GLY A 841 -22.92 26.42 26.57
CA GLY A 841 -21.67 26.22 25.84
C GLY A 841 -20.47 26.03 26.79
N LEU A 842 -20.37 26.87 27.82
CA LEU A 842 -19.32 26.76 28.85
C LEU A 842 -19.44 25.50 29.72
N LEU A 843 -20.65 25.10 30.10
CA LEU A 843 -20.90 23.84 30.82
C LEU A 843 -20.54 22.60 29.99
N CYS A 844 -20.66 22.67 28.67
CA CYS A 844 -20.30 21.58 27.77
C CYS A 844 -18.77 21.40 27.62
N VAL A 845 -17.97 22.46 27.74
CA VAL A 845 -16.51 22.43 27.50
C VAL A 845 -15.66 22.26 28.76
N GLN A 846 -16.25 21.75 29.85
CA GLN A 846 -15.54 21.50 31.11
C GLN A 846 -14.45 20.43 30.93
N GLU A 847 -13.34 20.53 31.66
CA GLU A 847 -12.25 19.55 31.57
C GLU A 847 -12.72 18.17 31.98
N ASN A 848 -13.30 18.04 33.18
CA ASN A 848 -13.86 16.79 33.66
C ASN A 848 -15.11 16.40 32.83
N PRO A 849 -15.12 15.25 32.13
CA PRO A 849 -16.29 14.74 31.42
C PRO A 849 -17.56 14.61 32.29
N ASP A 850 -17.40 14.30 33.58
CA ASP A 850 -18.50 14.16 34.53
C ASP A 850 -19.18 15.49 34.86
N ALA A 851 -18.43 16.59 34.79
CA ALA A 851 -18.96 17.94 35.00
C ALA A 851 -19.80 18.44 33.81
N ARG A 852 -19.67 17.80 32.64
CA ARG A 852 -20.44 18.16 31.43
C ARG A 852 -21.87 17.61 31.53
N PRO A 853 -22.92 18.39 31.23
CA PRO A 853 -24.30 17.91 31.27
C PRO A 853 -24.56 16.86 30.17
N THR A 854 -25.54 15.98 30.36
CA THR A 854 -26.01 15.07 29.29
C THR A 854 -26.78 15.84 28.22
N MET A 855 -26.89 15.29 27.01
CA MET A 855 -27.68 15.91 25.94
C MET A 855 -29.16 16.04 26.31
N LEU A 856 -29.71 15.12 27.11
CA LEU A 856 -31.08 15.24 27.64
C LEU A 856 -31.24 16.47 28.52
N THR A 857 -30.28 16.68 29.41
CA THR A 857 -30.23 17.85 30.31
C THR A 857 -30.10 19.15 29.50
N ILE A 858 -29.24 19.15 28.47
CA ILE A 858 -29.06 20.29 27.56
C ILE A 858 -30.36 20.64 26.82
N VAL A 859 -31.07 19.63 26.28
CA VAL A 859 -32.36 19.86 25.60
C VAL A 859 -33.42 20.39 26.56
N SER A 860 -33.42 19.92 27.81
CA SER A 860 -34.26 20.46 28.88
C SER A 860 -33.92 21.91 29.20
N TYR A 861 -32.63 22.25 29.33
CA TYR A 861 -32.18 23.62 29.49
C TYR A 861 -32.68 24.48 28.33
N LEU A 862 -32.47 24.09 27.08
CA LEU A 862 -32.89 24.89 25.92
C LEU A 862 -34.42 25.13 25.86
N SER A 863 -35.23 24.16 26.30
CA SER A 863 -36.69 24.22 26.16
C SER A 863 -37.41 24.93 27.31
N SER A 864 -36.81 24.97 28.51
CA SER A 864 -37.46 25.47 29.73
C SER A 864 -37.13 26.94 30.01
N HIS A 865 -38.12 27.76 30.41
CA HIS A 865 -37.86 29.17 30.74
C HIS A 865 -37.33 29.38 32.16
N SER A 866 -37.54 28.42 33.06
CA SER A 866 -37.42 28.59 34.52
C SER A 866 -36.44 27.64 35.22
N ILE A 867 -35.61 26.90 34.49
CA ILE A 867 -34.57 26.05 35.10
C ILE A 867 -33.34 26.90 35.44
N GLU A 868 -32.88 26.80 36.69
CA GLU A 868 -31.62 27.38 37.12
C GLU A 868 -30.46 26.50 36.64
N LEU A 869 -29.61 27.05 35.78
CA LEU A 869 -28.43 26.35 35.28
C LEU A 869 -27.29 26.42 36.32
N PRO A 870 -26.43 25.40 36.43
CA PRO A 870 -25.23 25.47 37.26
C PRO A 870 -24.22 26.50 36.72
N SER A 871 -23.37 27.05 37.59
CA SER A 871 -22.29 27.95 37.17
C SER A 871 -21.16 27.16 36.52
N PRO A 872 -20.71 27.52 35.30
CA PRO A 872 -19.58 26.85 34.67
C PRO A 872 -18.27 27.16 35.40
N GLN A 873 -17.34 26.20 35.40
CA GLN A 873 -15.97 26.42 35.83
C GLN A 873 -15.10 26.81 34.63
N GLU A 874 -13.87 27.24 34.90
CA GLU A 874 -12.91 27.63 33.86
C GLU A 874 -12.60 26.44 32.95
N PRO A 875 -12.81 26.56 31.62
CA PRO A 875 -12.39 25.52 30.67
C PRO A 875 -10.86 25.41 30.62
N THR A 876 -10.33 24.19 30.47
CA THR A 876 -8.87 23.99 30.42
C THR A 876 -8.28 24.35 29.05
N PHE A 877 -7.29 25.25 29.06
CA PHE A 877 -6.57 25.73 27.87
C PHE A 877 -5.31 24.90 27.63
N PHE A 878 -5.42 23.79 26.91
CA PHE A 878 -4.35 22.78 26.79
C PHE A 878 -3.03 23.21 26.12
N LEU A 879 -2.88 24.48 25.72
CA LEU A 879 -1.61 25.02 25.23
C LEU A 879 -0.90 25.95 26.23
N TYR A 880 -1.48 26.25 27.40
CA TYR A 880 -0.85 27.15 28.38
C TYR A 880 0.22 26.49 29.26
N HIS A 881 0.12 25.19 29.56
CA HIS A 881 0.94 24.58 30.62
C HIS A 881 2.09 23.66 30.18
N ARG A 882 2.47 23.64 28.90
CA ARG A 882 3.68 22.92 28.46
C ARG A 882 4.83 23.79 27.98
N MET A 883 4.67 25.10 27.97
CA MET A 883 5.76 26.05 27.76
C MET A 883 5.72 27.09 28.86
N ASP A 884 6.15 26.71 30.06
CA ASP A 884 6.46 27.70 31.08
C ASP A 884 7.78 28.40 30.66
N PRO A 885 7.79 29.72 30.39
CA PRO A 885 9.01 30.45 30.00
C PRO A 885 10.04 30.50 31.13
N THR A 886 9.68 30.07 32.34
CA THR A 886 10.51 30.18 33.54
C THR A 886 11.71 29.23 33.56
N VAL A 887 11.89 28.32 32.59
CA VAL A 887 13.18 27.61 32.44
C VAL A 887 14.27 28.47 31.77
N ALA A 888 13.94 29.66 31.25
CA ALA A 888 14.94 30.60 30.75
C ALA A 888 15.53 31.53 31.84
N HIS A 889 14.92 31.59 33.03
CA HIS A 889 15.44 32.39 34.14
C HIS A 889 15.47 31.53 35.40
N GLU A 890 16.69 31.29 35.89
CA GLU A 890 17.06 30.41 37.02
C GLU A 890 17.29 28.95 36.58
N SER A 891 18.52 28.47 36.36
CA SER A 891 19.60 28.54 37.32
C SER A 891 20.94 28.24 36.67
N SER A 892 21.86 29.20 36.75
CA SER A 892 23.28 28.93 36.88
C SER A 892 23.53 28.27 38.25
N SER A 893 23.25 26.96 38.39
CA SER A 893 23.92 26.11 39.38
C SER A 893 23.53 24.64 39.22
N ARG A 894 24.56 23.84 38.89
CA ARG A 894 24.84 22.46 39.32
C ARG A 894 23.68 21.46 39.55
N GLN A 895 23.82 20.36 38.80
CA GLN A 895 23.54 18.96 39.16
C GLN A 895 22.08 18.46 39.17
N SER A 896 21.75 17.81 38.05
CA SER A 896 21.11 16.48 37.93
C SER A 896 20.16 16.02 39.05
N THR A 897 18.85 16.13 38.78
CA THR A 897 17.86 15.15 39.25
C THR A 897 16.92 14.79 38.10
N ASN A 898 16.93 13.52 37.74
CA ASN A 898 16.05 12.87 36.78
C ASN A 898 14.58 13.03 37.18
N ASN A 899 13.83 13.89 36.51
CA ASN A 899 12.37 13.77 36.46
C ASN A 899 11.96 13.46 35.02
N SER A 900 11.89 12.17 34.72
CA SER A 900 11.31 11.62 33.51
C SER A 900 9.82 12.00 33.43
N ILE A 901 9.49 13.00 32.62
CA ILE A 901 8.10 13.29 32.23
C ILE A 901 7.67 12.16 31.27
N PRO A 902 6.55 11.44 31.51
CA PRO A 902 6.10 10.39 30.61
C PRO A 902 5.64 11.02 29.30
N SER A 903 6.42 10.84 28.24
CA SER A 903 5.98 11.03 26.87
C SER A 903 4.96 9.92 26.55
N SER A 904 3.69 10.27 26.36
CA SER A 904 2.69 9.33 25.87
C SER A 904 3.09 8.83 24.47
N ILE A 905 3.10 7.52 24.30
CA ILE A 905 3.39 6.82 23.03
C ILE A 905 2.08 6.74 22.25
N ASN A 906 1.70 7.77 21.49
CA ASN A 906 0.50 7.70 20.64
C ASN A 906 0.74 8.39 19.28
N GLU A 907 0.46 7.66 18.19
CA GLU A 907 0.57 8.08 16.78
C GLU A 907 -0.65 8.95 16.41
N MET A 908 -0.48 10.27 16.42
CA MET A 908 -1.54 11.27 16.18
C MET A 908 -1.55 11.69 14.70
N SER A 909 -2.66 11.49 13.97
CA SER A 909 -2.83 11.98 12.59
C SER A 909 -3.61 13.30 12.55
N ILE A 910 -3.04 14.36 11.95
CA ILE A 910 -3.64 15.70 11.85
C ILE A 910 -4.12 15.97 10.41
N SER A 911 -5.41 16.22 10.23
CA SER A 911 -5.99 16.67 8.95
C SER A 911 -6.01 18.20 8.84
N LYS A 912 -5.35 18.77 7.82
CA LYS A 912 -5.48 20.20 7.46
C LYS A 912 -6.71 20.39 6.55
N PHE A 913 -7.65 21.24 6.97
CA PHE A 913 -8.80 21.63 6.14
C PHE A 913 -8.62 23.04 5.60
N TYR A 914 -8.67 23.19 4.26
CA TYR A 914 -8.74 24.49 3.60
C TYR A 914 -10.21 24.92 3.47
N PRO A 915 -10.62 26.09 4.00
CA PRO A 915 -11.94 26.66 3.70
C PRO A 915 -12.00 27.05 2.22
N ARG A 916 -13.17 26.86 1.59
CA ARG A 916 -13.45 27.19 0.19
C ARG A 916 -13.63 28.69 -0.05
#